data_AF-A0A9E5DUG3-F1
#
_entry.id   AF-A0A9E5DUG3-F1
#
_cell.length_a   1.000
_cell.length_b   1.000
_cell.length_c   1.000
_cell.angle_alpha   90.00
_cell.angle_beta   90.00
_cell.angle_gamma   90.00
#
_symmetry.space_group_name_H-M   'P 1'
#
loop_
_entity.id
_entity.type
_entity.pdbx_description
1 polymer ?
#
loop_
_entity_poly.entity_id
_entity_poly.type
_entity_poly.pdbx_seq_one_letter_code
_entity_poly.pdbx_strand_id
1 'polypeptide(L)'
;MLRRSLALDKAQGAERLSRTCVWRLREAPQQRTDAPKAGDRGPGLTLQWRMARTILARRGRLNSERRRGCVLHRVIPLLLLLTGATGLLYEVVLSRLLALHLGSSGSSQAMMLATFLGGMAAGAWLVEKPLRKLVIALPRPLVGYAVLEGFIGAWALALPTVSYYAFDLFTEVTKDLPTGGVAATAAKLTLAAALALPLTTAMGATLPVLAAGVQRLAPAHGVQLVSRYYVLNALGAAIGAAVTGFVLIEELGIVQPLYLGAVVNGAVAAVAWLVSLRAPAPQFQSESQAQPESQAQPESQAQPESQAQPESQAQPESQAQPESQAQLEPQPLTEPLSVPETGLQRGRPAVTPDLLDIDDNRDPKLASTTGDTPKSLVLAAFATGLVSLCAEVLWTRIAALALGSSVYSFALMLTVAIAGISLGSWLSARAVRHRDPQWVLAISQAAAATATALLILRLDGLPQELAQIRLAIHAHPDNYPAWLWRGNLYLAAHLLPAAMALGASFPALLASAQARGAAMDRATARILAANTLGNLCGALGGGFILMPALGIEGSLLVTFVISLAVALLVLPRPWQGHQLLPVAAVGLVLTPLLLVASPDGFVLTRGLFRLRDTKPEDVGKFVQARRKQIQVLFRRDGKDATITVDKFPTGFLNFRTNGKSDGGTGTDVITQVMLGQLGLVHRPAATKAFTIGLGTGMTAAALASHSKVSVHVVELSPSVLEIAPIFVNFNGKIWEHPRVHITIADAREVLRTLPDGELDIVVSEPSNPWVVGVADLFTADSFQRISRKLKPNGVLVQWLQHYELSEHVLRAIFCTLHGTFTHVKVYRMSSGDLALLASNASLDLDFAAAAQALADPGVVAHRTLLARADLPASLVQVLVGQLCGDKTLRRMCRDFDQPLLELHPKVEYLAPRDFFAQTSARNLSGRLDTRRSDDPLAVADTDLVRYLHQWPLDDQIREQLHTYLIEVNHPFDTSLTSATSADGKLPKTLRAKLQQLPELASASIAQKAITCALLRKEATWLMDSPYTVLGPASRDPLVMAWVQACEAAP
;
A
#
# COMPACT_ATOMS: atom_id res chain seq x y z
N MET A 1 51.26 30.31 -4.43
CA MET A 1 50.64 30.17 -5.77
C MET A 1 49.14 30.48 -5.68
N LEU A 2 48.85 31.76 -5.47
CA LEU A 2 47.54 32.37 -5.36
C LEU A 2 47.80 33.84 -5.76
N ARG A 3 47.03 34.37 -6.72
CA ARG A 3 47.19 35.64 -7.48
C ARG A 3 47.80 35.49 -8.88
N ARG A 4 46.93 35.24 -9.88
CA ARG A 4 46.93 35.87 -11.23
C ARG A 4 45.85 35.22 -12.12
N SER A 5 44.65 35.83 -12.16
CA SER A 5 43.78 35.93 -13.36
C SER A 5 42.42 36.57 -13.02
N LEU A 6 42.44 37.79 -12.48
CA LEU A 6 41.27 38.67 -12.42
C LEU A 6 41.40 39.69 -13.54
N ALA A 7 40.98 39.32 -14.74
CA ALA A 7 40.55 40.16 -15.87
C ALA A 7 40.46 39.27 -17.11
N LEU A 8 39.34 39.36 -17.84
CA LEU A 8 38.99 38.62 -19.08
C LEU A 8 38.32 37.25 -18.88
N ASP A 9 37.11 37.23 -18.30
CA ASP A 9 36.11 36.24 -18.75
C ASP A 9 34.64 36.63 -18.49
N LYS A 10 34.29 37.90 -18.70
CA LYS A 10 32.90 38.39 -18.63
C LYS A 10 32.17 38.41 -19.99
N ALA A 11 32.70 37.75 -21.02
CA ALA A 11 32.18 37.87 -22.39
C ALA A 11 31.82 36.54 -23.09
N GLN A 12 32.04 35.35 -22.51
CA GLN A 12 31.76 34.08 -23.22
C GLN A 12 30.69 33.16 -22.60
N GLY A 13 30.02 33.56 -21.52
CA GLY A 13 28.97 32.75 -20.86
C GLY A 13 27.53 32.94 -21.36
N ALA A 14 27.24 33.98 -22.15
CA ALA A 14 25.86 34.39 -22.46
C ALA A 14 25.31 33.86 -23.81
N GLU A 15 26.12 33.15 -24.61
CA GLU A 15 25.79 32.85 -26.02
C GLU A 15 25.40 31.39 -26.32
N ARG A 16 25.21 30.54 -25.29
CA ARG A 16 24.70 29.16 -25.46
C ARG A 16 23.21 28.96 -25.17
N LEU A 17 22.48 30.00 -24.73
CA LEU A 17 21.04 29.91 -24.37
C LEU A 17 20.07 30.52 -25.40
N SER A 18 20.53 30.95 -26.58
CA SER A 18 19.68 31.59 -27.60
C SER A 18 19.54 30.84 -28.93
N ARG A 19 20.17 29.68 -29.10
CA ARG A 19 20.12 28.93 -30.37
C ARG A 19 18.94 27.94 -30.43
N THR A 20 17.71 28.44 -30.51
CA THR A 20 16.56 27.65 -31.05
C THR A 20 15.38 28.51 -31.53
N CYS A 21 15.65 29.73 -31.99
CA CYS A 21 14.69 30.54 -32.75
C CYS A 21 15.46 31.52 -33.65
N VAL A 22 16.01 31.04 -34.76
CA VAL A 22 16.51 31.90 -35.84
C VAL A 22 16.06 31.30 -37.17
N TRP A 23 15.04 31.90 -37.78
CA TRP A 23 14.80 31.81 -39.22
C TRP A 23 15.41 33.06 -39.86
N ARG A 24 16.36 32.87 -40.78
CA ARG A 24 17.01 33.95 -41.55
C ARG A 24 16.00 34.54 -42.54
N LEU A 25 15.84 35.87 -42.52
CA LEU A 25 15.42 36.63 -43.69
C LEU A 25 16.66 37.32 -44.26
N ARG A 26 16.87 37.14 -45.57
CA ARG A 26 17.92 37.79 -46.38
C ARG A 26 17.90 39.30 -46.19
N GLU A 27 19.08 39.88 -45.98
CA GLU A 27 19.31 41.32 -46.01
C GLU A 27 19.05 41.85 -47.44
N ALA A 28 18.17 42.84 -47.55
CA ALA A 28 18.16 43.81 -48.63
C ALA A 28 18.85 45.10 -48.12
N PRO A 29 19.50 45.90 -48.99
CA PRO A 29 20.53 46.84 -48.57
C PRO A 29 19.95 47.97 -47.71
N GLN A 30 20.62 48.27 -46.58
CA GLN A 30 20.39 49.49 -45.82
C GLN A 30 20.75 50.70 -46.69
N GLN A 31 19.75 51.37 -47.27
CA GLN A 31 19.89 52.78 -47.61
C GLN A 31 19.87 53.58 -46.32
N ARG A 32 21.03 54.17 -45.97
CA ARG A 32 21.12 55.31 -45.05
C ARG A 32 20.26 56.43 -45.62
N THR A 33 19.20 56.79 -44.93
CA THR A 33 18.56 58.09 -45.10
C THR A 33 18.95 58.96 -43.93
N ASP A 34 19.85 59.91 -44.21
CA ASP A 34 20.17 61.00 -43.30
C ASP A 34 18.89 61.79 -42.98
N ALA A 35 18.71 62.11 -41.69
CA ALA A 35 17.59 62.92 -41.24
C ALA A 35 17.72 64.36 -41.77
N PRO A 36 16.68 64.96 -42.37
CA PRO A 36 16.74 66.36 -42.77
C PRO A 36 16.61 67.27 -41.54
N LYS A 37 17.46 68.30 -41.50
CA LYS A 37 17.39 69.39 -40.52
C LYS A 37 16.07 70.15 -40.66
N ALA A 38 15.56 70.59 -39.51
CA ALA A 38 14.33 71.35 -39.37
C ALA A 38 14.36 72.63 -40.22
N GLY A 39 13.39 72.77 -41.13
CA GLY A 39 13.22 73.99 -41.90
C GLY A 39 12.36 73.86 -43.15
N ASP A 40 11.20 73.18 -43.08
CA ASP A 40 9.97 73.63 -43.77
C ASP A 40 8.82 72.67 -43.43
N ARG A 41 7.72 73.22 -42.88
CA ARG A 41 6.57 72.42 -42.42
C ARG A 41 5.47 72.43 -43.48
N GLY A 42 5.43 71.39 -44.31
CA GLY A 42 4.25 71.01 -45.10
C GLY A 42 3.34 69.99 -44.36
N PRO A 43 2.01 69.98 -44.58
CA PRO A 43 1.06 69.13 -43.82
C PRO A 43 1.16 67.60 -44.07
N GLY A 44 2.08 67.11 -44.90
CA GLY A 44 2.19 65.68 -45.24
C GLY A 44 3.02 64.81 -44.28
N LEU A 45 3.89 65.40 -43.46
CA LEU A 45 4.88 64.67 -42.64
C LEU A 45 4.32 64.13 -41.30
N THR A 46 3.19 64.64 -40.82
CA THR A 46 2.52 64.17 -39.59
C THR A 46 1.79 62.84 -39.78
N LEU A 47 1.37 62.51 -41.00
CA LEU A 47 0.67 61.25 -41.31
C LEU A 47 1.64 60.05 -41.38
N GLN A 48 2.80 60.23 -42.02
CA GLN A 48 3.83 59.19 -42.14
C GLN A 48 4.49 58.86 -40.78
N TRP A 49 4.75 59.87 -39.94
CA TRP A 49 5.25 59.64 -38.57
C TRP A 49 4.21 58.97 -37.67
N ARG A 50 2.92 59.31 -37.81
CA ARG A 50 1.83 58.60 -37.11
C ARG A 50 1.71 57.15 -37.58
N MET A 51 1.78 56.87 -38.88
CA MET A 51 1.76 55.49 -39.41
C MET A 51 2.97 54.68 -38.93
N ALA A 52 4.19 55.24 -38.98
CA ALA A 52 5.39 54.55 -38.51
C ALA A 52 5.34 54.23 -37.01
N ARG A 53 4.86 55.17 -36.17
CA ARG A 53 4.62 54.91 -34.73
C ARG A 53 3.56 53.85 -34.50
N THR A 54 2.50 53.84 -35.32
CA THR A 54 1.41 52.84 -35.20
C THR A 54 1.89 51.46 -35.62
N ILE A 55 2.75 51.36 -36.64
CA ILE A 55 3.36 50.11 -37.12
C ILE A 55 4.39 49.58 -36.12
N LEU A 56 5.25 50.43 -35.56
CA LEU A 56 6.21 50.06 -34.50
C LEU A 56 5.49 49.68 -33.20
N ALA A 57 4.42 50.38 -32.82
CA ALA A 57 3.58 50.02 -31.68
C ALA A 57 2.81 48.71 -31.91
N ARG A 58 2.33 48.45 -33.13
CA ARG A 58 1.74 47.15 -33.53
C ARG A 58 2.78 46.02 -33.49
N ARG A 59 3.99 46.23 -34.03
CA ARG A 59 5.09 45.25 -33.95
C ARG A 59 5.54 44.98 -32.51
N GLY A 60 5.62 46.01 -31.67
CA GLY A 60 5.91 45.90 -30.24
C GLY A 60 4.82 45.12 -29.48
N ARG A 61 3.53 45.39 -29.77
CA ARG A 61 2.40 44.63 -29.21
C ARG A 61 2.44 43.16 -29.64
N LEU A 62 2.60 42.87 -30.93
CA LEU A 62 2.68 41.51 -31.47
C LEU A 62 3.86 40.70 -30.90
N ASN A 63 5.03 41.31 -30.71
CA ASN A 63 6.18 40.66 -30.04
C ASN A 63 5.95 40.46 -28.54
N SER A 64 5.24 41.37 -27.86
CA SER A 64 4.86 41.23 -26.46
C SER A 64 3.79 40.14 -26.25
N GLU A 65 2.82 40.03 -27.16
CA GLU A 65 1.78 39.00 -27.15
C GLU A 65 2.35 37.63 -27.48
N ARG A 66 3.28 37.52 -28.45
CA ARG A 66 4.02 36.26 -28.72
C ARG A 66 4.87 35.81 -27.53
N ARG A 67 5.61 36.72 -26.87
CA ARG A 67 6.39 36.38 -25.66
C ARG A 67 5.48 35.99 -24.48
N ARG A 68 4.34 36.67 -24.28
CA ARG A 68 3.36 36.37 -23.22
C ARG A 68 2.66 35.03 -23.43
N GLY A 69 2.28 34.70 -24.66
CA GLY A 69 1.73 33.38 -25.02
C GLY A 69 2.72 32.24 -24.76
N CYS A 70 4.02 32.47 -24.99
CA CYS A 70 5.08 31.48 -24.76
C CYS A 70 5.32 31.17 -23.26
N VAL A 71 5.16 32.16 -22.37
CA VAL A 71 5.26 31.95 -20.91
C VAL A 71 4.05 31.18 -20.38
N LEU A 72 2.85 31.53 -20.82
CA LEU A 72 1.61 30.86 -20.40
C LEU A 72 1.61 29.37 -20.78
N HIS A 73 2.15 29.03 -21.97
CA HIS A 73 2.24 27.66 -22.47
C HIS A 73 3.26 26.78 -21.71
N ARG A 74 4.20 27.39 -20.98
CA ARG A 74 5.23 26.67 -20.20
C ARG A 74 4.90 26.56 -18.71
N VAL A 75 4.24 27.57 -18.13
CA VAL A 75 4.01 27.62 -16.68
C VAL A 75 2.80 26.77 -16.26
N ILE A 76 1.66 26.84 -16.97
CA ILE A 76 0.45 26.09 -16.59
C ILE A 76 0.69 24.57 -16.52
N PRO A 77 1.39 23.94 -17.48
CA PRO A 77 1.79 22.54 -17.39
C PRO A 77 2.50 22.15 -16.09
N LEU A 78 3.44 22.99 -15.64
CA LEU A 78 4.20 22.75 -14.42
C LEU A 78 3.32 22.89 -13.17
N LEU A 79 2.44 23.90 -13.14
CA LEU A 79 1.49 24.08 -12.03
C LEU A 79 0.60 22.85 -11.85
N LEU A 80 0.10 22.29 -12.95
CA LEU A 80 -0.74 21.08 -12.92
C LEU A 80 0.02 19.84 -12.50
N LEU A 81 1.28 19.69 -12.94
CA LEU A 81 2.13 18.60 -12.47
C LEU A 81 2.37 18.69 -10.96
N LEU A 82 2.64 19.88 -10.44
CA LEU A 82 2.80 20.10 -9.00
C LEU A 82 1.48 19.88 -8.23
N THR A 83 0.36 20.35 -8.78
CA THR A 83 -0.98 20.14 -8.20
C THR A 83 -1.30 18.65 -8.06
N GLY A 84 -1.10 17.89 -9.14
CA GLY A 84 -1.26 16.44 -9.13
C GLY A 84 -0.36 15.78 -8.09
N ALA A 85 0.91 16.17 -8.02
CA ALA A 85 1.86 15.63 -7.05
C ALA A 85 1.43 15.90 -5.60
N THR A 86 0.99 17.13 -5.30
CA THR A 86 0.46 17.46 -3.97
C THR A 86 -0.84 16.74 -3.66
N GLY A 87 -1.71 16.53 -4.66
CA GLY A 87 -2.98 15.85 -4.46
C GLY A 87 -2.81 14.41 -3.96
N LEU A 88 -1.92 13.64 -4.61
CA LEU A 88 -1.64 12.27 -4.18
C LEU A 88 -0.75 12.20 -2.94
N LEU A 89 0.10 13.20 -2.71
CA LEU A 89 0.78 13.34 -1.42
C LEU A 89 -0.26 13.43 -0.30
N TYR A 90 -1.27 14.30 -0.43
CA TYR A 90 -2.30 14.46 0.60
C TYR A 90 -3.13 13.20 0.80
N GLU A 91 -3.47 12.49 -0.28
CA GLU A 91 -4.19 11.21 -0.17
C GLU A 91 -3.43 10.18 0.67
N VAL A 92 -2.14 9.98 0.35
CA VAL A 92 -1.27 9.04 1.06
C VAL A 92 -1.08 9.46 2.52
N VAL A 93 -0.91 10.75 2.79
CA VAL A 93 -0.66 11.21 4.17
C VAL A 93 -1.95 11.23 5.00
N LEU A 94 -3.08 11.66 4.45
CA LEU A 94 -4.38 11.65 5.15
C LEU A 94 -4.81 10.23 5.49
N SER A 95 -4.65 9.28 4.56
CA SER A 95 -4.99 7.87 4.82
C SER A 95 -4.16 7.30 5.99
N ARG A 96 -2.89 7.67 6.11
CA ARG A 96 -2.03 7.30 7.25
C ARG A 96 -2.44 7.98 8.55
N LEU A 97 -2.63 9.30 8.53
CA LEU A 97 -2.99 10.10 9.71
C LEU A 97 -4.33 9.67 10.31
N LEU A 98 -5.32 9.43 9.46
CA LEU A 98 -6.65 8.99 9.87
C LEU A 98 -6.64 7.51 10.31
N ALA A 99 -5.82 6.63 9.71
CA ALA A 99 -5.70 5.24 10.12
C ALA A 99 -5.21 5.08 11.57
N LEU A 100 -4.32 5.97 12.04
CA LEU A 100 -3.83 5.96 13.43
C LEU A 100 -4.97 6.15 14.46
N HIS A 101 -6.04 6.86 14.08
CA HIS A 101 -7.13 7.25 14.98
C HIS A 101 -8.42 6.46 14.74
N LEU A 102 -8.82 6.30 13.48
CA LEU A 102 -10.03 5.55 13.12
C LEU A 102 -9.82 4.03 13.20
N GLY A 103 -8.57 3.58 13.17
CA GLY A 103 -8.15 2.19 13.11
C GLY A 103 -7.69 1.78 11.69
N SER A 104 -6.97 0.68 11.60
CA SER A 104 -6.49 0.05 10.36
C SER A 104 -7.40 -1.05 9.84
N SER A 105 -8.63 -1.16 10.36
CA SER A 105 -9.61 -2.07 9.81
C SER A 105 -9.98 -1.67 8.37
N GLY A 106 -10.34 -2.65 7.56
CA GLY A 106 -10.81 -2.42 6.20
C GLY A 106 -11.94 -1.40 6.19
N SER A 107 -12.90 -1.51 7.10
CA SER A 107 -14.01 -0.55 7.22
C SER A 107 -13.53 0.89 7.39
N SER A 108 -12.49 1.14 8.19
CA SER A 108 -11.91 2.48 8.38
C SER A 108 -11.22 2.96 7.10
N GLN A 109 -10.47 2.09 6.42
CA GLN A 109 -9.86 2.39 5.12
C GLN A 109 -10.90 2.74 4.05
N ALA A 110 -12.01 2.01 4.02
CA ALA A 110 -13.16 2.28 3.14
C ALA A 110 -13.73 3.67 3.38
N MET A 111 -13.93 4.05 4.64
CA MET A 111 -14.49 5.36 5.01
C MET A 111 -13.58 6.52 4.62
N MET A 112 -12.27 6.35 4.79
CA MET A 112 -11.27 7.34 4.37
C MET A 112 -11.30 7.54 2.86
N LEU A 113 -11.22 6.45 2.10
CA LEU A 113 -11.29 6.50 0.64
C LEU A 113 -12.63 7.04 0.15
N ALA A 114 -13.71 6.68 0.86
CA ALA A 114 -15.06 7.14 0.52
C ALA A 114 -15.21 8.64 0.65
N THR A 115 -14.68 9.18 1.75
CA THR A 115 -14.66 10.60 2.02
C THR A 115 -13.76 11.34 1.03
N PHE A 116 -12.60 10.76 0.70
CA PHE A 116 -11.65 11.37 -0.21
C PHE A 116 -12.20 11.48 -1.63
N LEU A 117 -12.61 10.35 -2.23
CA LEU A 117 -13.20 10.31 -3.57
C LEU A 117 -14.56 11.01 -3.61
N GLY A 118 -15.37 10.87 -2.56
CA GLY A 118 -16.65 11.55 -2.44
C GLY A 118 -16.52 13.07 -2.47
N GLY A 119 -15.53 13.63 -1.76
CA GLY A 119 -15.23 15.06 -1.81
C GLY A 119 -14.73 15.50 -3.20
N MET A 120 -13.85 14.75 -3.85
CA MET A 120 -13.44 15.07 -5.23
C MET A 120 -14.63 15.07 -6.21
N ALA A 121 -15.53 14.09 -6.11
CA ALA A 121 -16.74 14.03 -6.91
C ALA A 121 -17.67 15.22 -6.62
N ALA A 122 -17.83 15.58 -5.34
CA ALA A 122 -18.60 16.75 -4.92
C ALA A 122 -18.01 18.05 -5.47
N GLY A 123 -16.68 18.22 -5.43
CA GLY A 123 -15.98 19.37 -6.01
C GLY A 123 -16.26 19.55 -7.49
N ALA A 124 -16.16 18.47 -8.27
CA ALA A 124 -16.46 18.50 -9.69
C ALA A 124 -17.94 18.83 -9.97
N TRP A 125 -18.86 18.26 -9.19
CA TRP A 125 -20.29 18.52 -9.29
C TRP A 125 -20.70 19.95 -8.89
N LEU A 126 -20.05 20.52 -7.86
CA LEU A 126 -20.32 21.88 -7.38
C LEU A 126 -20.01 22.91 -8.48
N VAL A 127 -18.94 22.71 -9.25
CA VAL A 127 -18.58 23.55 -10.40
C VAL A 127 -19.63 23.47 -11.52
N GLU A 128 -20.23 22.30 -11.71
CA GLU A 128 -21.27 22.08 -12.73
C GLU A 128 -22.60 22.76 -12.40
N LYS A 129 -23.02 22.74 -11.13
CA LYS A 129 -24.34 23.21 -10.70
C LYS A 129 -24.31 24.54 -9.93
N PRO A 130 -24.15 24.56 -8.59
CA PRO A 130 -24.35 25.77 -7.80
C PRO A 130 -23.30 26.85 -8.08
N LEU A 131 -22.04 26.47 -8.30
CA LEU A 131 -20.96 27.44 -8.50
C LEU A 131 -20.79 27.85 -9.96
N ARG A 132 -21.57 27.28 -10.88
CA ARG A 132 -21.41 27.52 -12.32
C ARG A 132 -21.49 29.00 -12.68
N LYS A 133 -22.52 29.70 -12.17
CA LYS A 133 -22.69 31.15 -12.43
C LYS A 133 -21.48 31.94 -11.96
N LEU A 134 -20.95 31.60 -10.78
CA LEU A 134 -19.77 32.24 -10.22
C LEU A 134 -18.51 31.96 -11.06
N VAL A 135 -18.28 30.69 -11.42
CA VAL A 135 -17.12 30.27 -12.23
C VAL A 135 -17.16 30.92 -13.61
N ILE A 136 -18.34 31.02 -14.23
CA ILE A 136 -18.53 31.71 -15.52
C ILE A 136 -18.31 33.22 -15.35
N ALA A 137 -18.76 33.82 -14.25
CA ALA A 137 -18.59 35.24 -13.99
C ALA A 137 -17.12 35.65 -13.69
N LEU A 138 -16.22 34.70 -13.38
CA LEU A 138 -14.81 35.01 -13.14
C LEU A 138 -14.15 35.59 -14.41
N PRO A 139 -13.68 36.85 -14.37
CA PRO A 139 -13.06 37.50 -15.53
C PRO A 139 -11.68 36.91 -15.87
N ARG A 140 -11.02 36.28 -14.89
CA ARG A 140 -9.72 35.61 -15.05
C ARG A 140 -9.81 34.19 -14.49
N PRO A 141 -9.82 33.14 -15.33
CA PRO A 141 -10.02 31.77 -14.84
C PRO A 141 -8.89 31.24 -13.95
N LEU A 142 -7.65 31.71 -14.17
CA LEU A 142 -6.50 31.38 -13.33
C LEU A 142 -6.63 31.88 -11.89
N VAL A 143 -7.49 32.89 -11.64
CA VAL A 143 -7.77 33.37 -10.28
C VAL A 143 -8.57 32.35 -9.50
N GLY A 144 -9.59 31.73 -10.11
CA GLY A 144 -10.37 30.68 -9.45
C GLY A 144 -9.50 29.48 -9.08
N TYR A 145 -8.61 29.07 -10.00
CA TYR A 145 -7.61 28.03 -9.73
C TYR A 145 -6.64 28.44 -8.62
N ALA A 146 -6.08 29.66 -8.65
CA ALA A 146 -5.18 30.15 -7.60
C ALA A 146 -5.84 30.19 -6.20
N VAL A 147 -7.12 30.58 -6.11
CA VAL A 147 -7.86 30.59 -4.85
C VAL A 147 -8.05 29.18 -4.30
N LEU A 148 -8.39 28.21 -5.17
CA LEU A 148 -8.52 26.80 -4.76
C LEU A 148 -7.19 26.25 -4.26
N GLU A 149 -6.09 26.46 -4.99
CA GLU A 149 -4.75 26.01 -4.59
C GLU A 149 -4.30 26.68 -3.28
N GLY A 150 -4.59 27.97 -3.10
CA GLY A 150 -4.29 28.69 -1.86
C GLY A 150 -5.07 28.14 -0.67
N PHE A 151 -6.35 27.80 -0.88
CA PHE A 151 -7.18 27.16 0.14
C PHE A 151 -6.66 25.75 0.48
N ILE A 152 -6.32 24.94 -0.52
CA ILE A 152 -5.73 23.61 -0.33
C ILE A 152 -4.48 23.71 0.54
N GLY A 153 -3.57 24.63 0.20
CA GLY A 153 -2.34 24.85 0.98
C GLY A 153 -2.61 25.35 2.40
N ALA A 154 -3.54 26.28 2.58
CA ALA A 154 -3.91 26.79 3.90
C ALA A 154 -4.56 25.72 4.80
N TRP A 155 -5.44 24.89 4.24
CA TRP A 155 -6.06 23.77 4.96
C TRP A 155 -5.01 22.72 5.33
N ALA A 156 -4.14 22.34 4.39
CA ALA A 156 -3.05 21.40 4.66
C ALA A 156 -2.09 21.87 5.77
N LEU A 157 -1.82 23.18 5.84
CA LEU A 157 -1.04 23.79 6.92
C LEU A 157 -1.75 23.73 8.27
N ALA A 158 -3.07 23.95 8.30
CA ALA A 158 -3.88 23.89 9.53
C ALA A 158 -4.15 22.45 9.99
N LEU A 159 -4.12 21.49 9.07
CA LEU A 159 -4.58 20.12 9.27
C LEU A 159 -3.96 19.41 10.48
N PRO A 160 -2.64 19.47 10.77
CA PRO A 160 -2.07 18.81 11.95
C PRO A 160 -2.61 19.37 13.28
N THR A 161 -2.89 20.68 13.32
CA THR A 161 -3.46 21.31 14.52
C THR A 161 -4.94 20.99 14.65
N VAL A 162 -5.69 21.05 13.55
CA VAL A 162 -7.12 20.72 13.53
C VAL A 162 -7.33 19.25 13.87
N SER A 163 -6.51 18.35 13.34
CA SER A 163 -6.62 16.91 13.60
C SER A 163 -6.37 16.57 15.07
N TYR A 164 -5.37 17.19 15.71
CA TYR A 164 -5.10 17.03 17.14
C TYR A 164 -6.36 17.29 17.99
N TYR A 165 -6.98 18.47 17.86
CA TYR A 165 -8.20 18.79 18.60
C TYR A 165 -9.42 17.96 18.17
N ALA A 166 -9.53 17.63 16.89
CA ALA A 166 -10.62 16.82 16.39
C ALA A 166 -10.57 15.38 16.94
N PHE A 167 -9.37 14.83 17.13
CA PHE A 167 -9.18 13.49 17.69
C PHE A 167 -9.43 13.44 19.20
N ASP A 168 -9.06 14.48 19.94
CA ASP A 168 -9.40 14.60 21.36
C ASP A 168 -10.92 14.67 21.55
N LEU A 169 -11.60 15.53 20.78
CA LEU A 169 -13.06 15.62 20.79
C LEU A 169 -13.73 14.30 20.38
N PHE A 170 -13.20 13.64 19.34
CA PHE A 170 -13.71 12.35 18.89
C PHE A 170 -13.60 11.28 19.97
N THR A 171 -12.47 11.22 20.69
CA THR A 171 -12.28 10.27 21.79
C THR A 171 -13.29 10.53 22.90
N GLU A 172 -13.50 11.80 23.27
CA GLU A 172 -14.46 12.18 24.31
C GLU A 172 -15.91 11.84 23.92
N VAL A 173 -16.29 12.03 22.65
CA VAL A 173 -17.64 11.70 22.14
C VAL A 173 -17.88 10.20 22.00
N THR A 174 -16.84 9.42 21.70
CA THR A 174 -16.98 7.98 21.41
C THR A 174 -16.70 7.07 22.60
N LYS A 175 -16.17 7.57 23.72
CA LYS A 175 -15.81 6.77 24.90
C LYS A 175 -16.95 5.89 25.44
N ASP A 176 -18.18 6.41 25.39
CA ASP A 176 -19.38 5.71 25.91
C ASP A 176 -20.15 4.94 24.83
N LEU A 177 -19.68 4.99 23.58
CA LEU A 177 -20.33 4.31 22.46
C LEU A 177 -19.82 2.87 22.33
N PRO A 178 -20.70 1.89 22.07
CA PRO A 178 -20.27 0.53 21.76
C PRO A 178 -19.33 0.51 20.55
N THR A 179 -18.16 -0.08 20.73
CA THR A 179 -17.17 -0.24 19.65
C THR A 179 -17.78 -1.03 18.49
N GLY A 180 -17.63 -0.53 17.26
CA GLY A 180 -18.24 -1.12 16.07
C GLY A 180 -19.75 -0.85 15.90
N GLY A 181 -20.39 -0.13 16.83
CA GLY A 181 -21.78 0.28 16.72
C GLY A 181 -22.02 1.32 15.61
N VAL A 182 -23.28 1.49 15.21
CA VAL A 182 -23.68 2.46 14.17
C VAL A 182 -23.30 3.89 14.57
N ALA A 183 -23.49 4.27 15.84
CA ALA A 183 -23.13 5.59 16.35
C ALA A 183 -21.61 5.84 16.30
N ALA A 184 -20.79 4.88 16.73
CA ALA A 184 -19.33 4.98 16.65
C ALA A 184 -18.86 5.09 15.18
N THR A 185 -19.46 4.30 14.30
CA THR A 185 -19.18 4.35 12.85
C THR A 185 -19.57 5.71 12.25
N ALA A 186 -20.72 6.27 12.64
CA ALA A 186 -21.16 7.60 12.20
C ALA A 186 -20.22 8.69 12.71
N ALA A 187 -19.75 8.62 13.96
CA ALA A 187 -18.77 9.54 14.51
C ALA A 187 -17.44 9.48 13.72
N LYS A 188 -16.96 8.27 13.40
CA LYS A 188 -15.75 8.07 12.57
C LYS A 188 -15.91 8.69 11.18
N LEU A 189 -17.07 8.48 10.55
CA LEU A 189 -17.35 9.04 9.23
C LEU A 189 -17.38 10.57 9.29
N THR A 190 -17.99 11.12 10.34
CA THR A 190 -18.08 12.57 10.57
C THR A 190 -16.70 13.18 10.76
N LEU A 191 -15.84 12.54 11.55
CA LEU A 191 -14.45 12.97 11.76
C LEU A 191 -13.65 12.92 10.45
N ALA A 192 -13.71 11.79 9.73
CA ALA A 192 -13.06 11.67 8.43
C ALA A 192 -13.55 12.76 7.45
N ALA A 193 -14.86 12.98 7.39
CA ALA A 193 -15.50 13.99 6.57
C ALA A 193 -15.06 15.40 6.92
N ALA A 194 -15.03 15.76 8.19
CA ALA A 194 -14.61 17.08 8.65
C ALA A 194 -13.16 17.39 8.27
N LEU A 195 -12.26 16.41 8.35
CA LEU A 195 -10.84 16.60 8.06
C LEU A 195 -10.54 16.57 6.54
N ALA A 196 -11.18 15.67 5.80
CA ALA A 196 -10.85 15.44 4.39
C ALA A 196 -11.73 16.22 3.40
N LEU A 197 -13.05 16.35 3.61
CA LEU A 197 -13.94 16.94 2.60
C LEU A 197 -13.57 18.37 2.17
N PRO A 198 -13.18 19.30 3.06
CA PRO A 198 -12.81 20.65 2.63
C PRO A 198 -11.66 20.60 1.61
N LEU A 199 -10.61 19.84 1.92
CA LEU A 199 -9.44 19.66 1.07
C LEU A 199 -9.81 19.00 -0.26
N THR A 200 -10.51 17.86 -0.21
CA THR A 200 -10.76 17.02 -1.39
C THR A 200 -11.82 17.60 -2.31
N THR A 201 -12.79 18.34 -1.77
CA THR A 201 -13.75 19.12 -2.55
C THR A 201 -13.06 20.24 -3.33
N ALA A 202 -12.11 20.95 -2.69
CA ALA A 202 -11.32 21.96 -3.39
C ALA A 202 -10.47 21.32 -4.49
N MET A 203 -9.80 20.19 -4.22
CA MET A 203 -9.04 19.43 -5.21
C MET A 203 -9.89 18.99 -6.40
N GLY A 204 -11.09 18.45 -6.16
CA GLY A 204 -12.03 18.03 -7.22
C GLY A 204 -12.53 19.17 -8.11
N ALA A 205 -12.54 20.40 -7.61
CA ALA A 205 -12.95 21.59 -8.35
C ALA A 205 -11.85 22.19 -9.24
N THR A 206 -10.57 21.92 -8.97
CA THR A 206 -9.41 22.56 -9.64
C THR A 206 -9.44 22.41 -11.17
N LEU A 207 -9.54 21.18 -11.66
CA LEU A 207 -9.51 20.88 -13.11
C LEU A 207 -10.76 21.40 -13.84
N PRO A 208 -12.00 21.21 -13.34
CA PRO A 208 -13.19 21.82 -13.94
C PRO A 208 -13.13 23.35 -14.03
N VAL A 209 -12.66 24.04 -12.98
CA VAL A 209 -12.50 25.51 -12.98
C VAL A 209 -11.48 25.94 -14.04
N LEU A 210 -10.34 25.26 -14.12
CA LEU A 210 -9.33 25.55 -15.13
C LEU A 210 -9.85 25.28 -16.55
N ALA A 211 -10.54 24.15 -16.76
CA ALA A 211 -11.11 23.78 -18.06
C ALA A 211 -12.13 24.80 -18.56
N ALA A 212 -13.03 25.26 -17.69
CA ALA A 212 -14.00 26.30 -18.01
C ALA A 212 -13.34 27.62 -18.44
N GLY A 213 -12.13 27.88 -17.94
CA GLY A 213 -11.31 29.03 -18.33
C GLY A 213 -10.60 28.89 -19.66
N VAL A 214 -9.92 27.76 -19.84
CA VAL A 214 -9.15 27.44 -21.05
C VAL A 214 -10.05 27.43 -22.28
N GLN A 215 -11.27 26.91 -22.13
CA GLN A 215 -12.21 26.85 -23.22
C GLN A 215 -12.72 28.24 -23.66
N ARG A 216 -12.82 29.20 -22.74
CA ARG A 216 -13.14 30.59 -23.09
C ARG A 216 -12.01 31.26 -23.86
N LEU A 217 -10.76 30.95 -23.51
CA LEU A 217 -9.57 31.58 -24.10
C LEU A 217 -9.15 30.91 -25.43
N ALA A 218 -9.43 29.63 -25.62
CA ALA A 218 -9.07 28.87 -26.81
C ALA A 218 -10.18 27.88 -27.25
N PRO A 219 -11.34 28.37 -27.74
CA PRO A 219 -12.49 27.52 -28.09
C PRO A 219 -12.15 26.41 -29.09
N ALA A 220 -11.33 26.71 -30.11
CA ALA A 220 -10.94 25.76 -31.15
C ALA A 220 -10.03 24.62 -30.65
N HIS A 221 -9.28 24.83 -29.56
CA HIS A 221 -8.28 23.87 -29.04
C HIS A 221 -8.58 23.38 -27.62
N GLY A 222 -9.72 23.78 -27.04
CA GLY A 222 -10.03 23.60 -25.62
C GLY A 222 -9.89 22.16 -25.13
N VAL A 223 -10.44 21.19 -25.86
CA VAL A 223 -10.37 19.77 -25.47
C VAL A 223 -8.94 19.22 -25.51
N GLN A 224 -8.14 19.60 -26.51
CA GLN A 224 -6.75 19.14 -26.59
C GLN A 224 -5.91 19.70 -25.44
N LEU A 225 -6.16 20.95 -25.04
CA LEU A 225 -5.50 21.57 -23.90
C LEU A 225 -5.94 20.94 -22.58
N VAL A 226 -7.25 20.76 -22.36
CA VAL A 226 -7.79 20.12 -21.15
C VAL A 226 -7.30 18.68 -21.01
N SER A 227 -7.27 17.90 -22.09
CA SER A 227 -6.72 16.54 -22.07
C SER A 227 -5.22 16.51 -21.77
N ARG A 228 -4.43 17.46 -22.30
CA ARG A 228 -3.00 17.60 -21.95
C ARG A 228 -2.80 17.96 -20.47
N TYR A 229 -3.66 18.83 -19.95
CA TYR A 229 -3.64 19.25 -18.55
C TYR A 229 -3.99 18.10 -17.60
N TYR A 230 -4.98 17.30 -17.94
CA TYR A 230 -5.31 16.08 -17.21
C TYR A 230 -4.12 15.10 -17.18
N VAL A 231 -3.47 14.86 -18.32
CA VAL A 231 -2.29 13.98 -18.41
C VAL A 231 -1.16 14.44 -17.48
N LEU A 232 -0.86 15.75 -17.46
CA LEU A 232 0.21 16.30 -16.62
C LEU A 232 -0.15 16.25 -15.14
N ASN A 233 -1.42 16.47 -14.80
CA ASN A 233 -1.92 16.31 -13.44
C ASN A 233 -1.81 14.85 -12.98
N ALA A 234 -2.21 13.89 -13.82
CA ALA A 234 -2.08 12.46 -13.53
C ALA A 234 -0.61 12.01 -13.39
N LEU A 235 0.28 12.53 -14.24
CA LEU A 235 1.72 12.26 -14.13
C LEU A 235 2.30 12.84 -12.82
N GLY A 236 1.88 14.06 -12.47
CA GLY A 236 2.19 14.66 -11.18
C GLY A 236 1.75 13.77 -10.02
N ALA A 237 0.52 13.29 -10.07
CA ALA A 237 -0.05 12.35 -9.10
C ALA A 237 0.79 11.07 -8.95
N ALA A 238 1.25 10.46 -10.04
CA ALA A 238 2.12 9.29 -9.99
C ALA A 238 3.46 9.60 -9.27
N ILE A 239 4.06 10.75 -9.56
CA ILE A 239 5.30 11.21 -8.90
C ILE A 239 5.04 11.47 -7.41
N GLY A 240 3.93 12.14 -7.08
CA GLY A 240 3.53 12.44 -5.71
C GLY A 240 3.33 11.17 -4.87
N ALA A 241 2.60 10.18 -5.41
CA ALA A 241 2.39 8.89 -4.76
C ALA A 241 3.73 8.15 -4.53
N ALA A 242 4.59 8.08 -5.55
CA ALA A 242 5.88 7.41 -5.44
C ALA A 242 6.82 8.10 -4.44
N VAL A 243 7.03 9.41 -4.57
CA VAL A 243 7.94 10.16 -3.70
C VAL A 243 7.44 10.16 -2.25
N THR A 244 6.13 10.29 -2.04
CA THR A 244 5.55 10.26 -0.69
C THR A 244 5.67 8.89 -0.05
N GLY A 245 5.28 7.84 -0.77
CA GLY A 245 5.26 6.46 -0.27
C GLY A 245 6.63 5.84 -0.05
N PHE A 246 7.62 6.15 -0.91
CA PHE A 246 8.96 5.55 -0.87
C PHE A 246 10.03 6.41 -0.17
N VAL A 247 9.82 7.72 -0.02
CA VAL A 247 10.88 8.63 0.47
C VAL A 247 10.39 9.53 1.59
N LEU A 248 9.35 10.34 1.35
CA LEU A 248 9.01 11.42 2.30
C LEU A 248 8.53 10.89 3.65
N ILE A 249 7.70 9.85 3.68
CA ILE A 249 7.20 9.29 4.95
C ILE A 249 8.30 8.56 5.72
N GLU A 250 9.18 7.84 5.02
CA GLU A 250 10.32 7.14 5.64
C GLU A 250 11.28 8.12 6.32
N GLU A 251 11.68 9.17 5.59
CA GLU A 251 12.72 10.11 6.03
C GLU A 251 12.18 11.19 6.97
N LEU A 252 10.98 11.71 6.69
CA LEU A 252 10.44 12.87 7.38
C LEU A 252 9.32 12.52 8.34
N GLY A 253 8.68 11.35 8.24
CA GLY A 253 7.47 10.99 8.99
C GLY A 253 6.18 11.47 8.29
N ILE A 254 5.05 11.40 9.00
CA ILE A 254 3.72 11.64 8.43
C ILE A 254 3.39 13.14 8.33
N VAL A 255 3.82 13.97 9.28
CA VAL A 255 3.37 15.37 9.40
C VAL A 255 4.13 16.31 8.44
N GLN A 256 5.44 16.16 8.32
CA GLN A 256 6.31 17.01 7.53
C GLN A 256 5.95 17.05 6.03
N PRO A 257 5.55 15.93 5.39
CA PRO A 257 5.04 15.96 4.03
C PRO A 257 3.81 16.87 3.84
N LEU A 258 2.91 17.00 4.85
CA LEU A 258 1.77 17.92 4.77
C LEU A 258 2.23 19.38 4.62
N TYR A 259 3.22 19.78 5.43
CA TYR A 259 3.79 21.13 5.34
C TYR A 259 4.49 21.37 4.00
N LEU A 260 5.22 20.36 3.49
CA LEU A 260 5.83 20.45 2.17
C LEU A 260 4.76 20.65 1.08
N GLY A 261 3.68 19.86 1.11
CA GLY A 261 2.53 20.04 0.23
C GLY A 261 1.95 21.46 0.33
N ALA A 262 1.72 21.94 1.56
CA ALA A 262 1.14 23.26 1.80
C ALA A 262 1.97 24.39 1.18
N VAL A 263 3.30 24.31 1.31
CA VAL A 263 4.23 25.26 0.69
C VAL A 263 4.17 25.19 -0.83
N VAL A 264 4.10 23.98 -1.41
CA VAL A 264 3.99 23.80 -2.86
C VAL A 264 2.67 24.36 -3.39
N ASN A 265 1.52 24.07 -2.77
CA ASN A 265 0.23 24.64 -3.20
C ASN A 265 0.19 26.15 -3.02
N GLY A 266 0.77 26.70 -1.95
CA GLY A 266 0.92 28.14 -1.76
C GLY A 266 1.75 28.80 -2.87
N ALA A 267 2.85 28.15 -3.29
CA ALA A 267 3.66 28.60 -4.41
C ALA A 267 2.91 28.50 -5.75
N VAL A 268 2.17 27.40 -5.98
CA VAL A 268 1.30 27.22 -7.16
C VAL A 268 0.25 28.33 -7.22
N ALA A 269 -0.42 28.62 -6.11
CA ALA A 269 -1.41 29.68 -5.99
C ALA A 269 -0.82 31.06 -6.30
N ALA A 270 0.33 31.39 -5.71
CA ALA A 270 1.02 32.66 -5.94
C ALA A 270 1.44 32.82 -7.40
N VAL A 271 2.01 31.78 -8.02
CA VAL A 271 2.41 31.82 -9.44
C VAL A 271 1.18 31.92 -10.34
N ALA A 272 0.12 31.14 -10.10
CA ALA A 272 -1.13 31.22 -10.86
C ALA A 272 -1.74 32.63 -10.79
N TRP A 273 -1.76 33.24 -9.59
CA TRP A 273 -2.22 34.60 -9.39
C TRP A 273 -1.38 35.60 -10.18
N LEU A 274 -0.04 35.57 -10.05
CA LEU A 274 0.87 36.48 -10.76
C LEU A 274 0.77 36.35 -12.28
N VAL A 275 0.62 35.12 -12.78
CA VAL A 275 0.39 34.86 -14.20
C VAL A 275 -0.96 35.43 -14.65
N SER A 276 -2.00 35.32 -13.81
CA SER A 276 -3.33 35.89 -14.10
C SER A 276 -3.30 37.42 -14.24
N LEU A 277 -2.46 38.11 -13.46
CA LEU A 277 -2.29 39.58 -13.55
C LEU A 277 -1.66 40.02 -14.87
N ARG A 278 -0.84 39.15 -15.48
CA ARG A 278 -0.15 39.41 -16.76
C ARG A 278 -0.94 38.95 -17.98
N ALA A 279 -1.98 38.13 -17.78
CA ALA A 279 -2.90 37.71 -18.83
C ALA A 279 -3.86 38.86 -19.15
N PRO A 280 -4.07 39.20 -20.45
CA PRO A 280 -5.06 40.21 -20.82
C PRO A 280 -6.44 39.78 -20.32
N ALA A 281 -7.17 40.71 -19.70
CA ALA A 281 -8.57 40.48 -19.39
C ALA A 281 -9.32 40.25 -20.72
N PRO A 282 -10.22 39.24 -20.80
CA PRO A 282 -11.01 39.04 -22.00
C PRO A 282 -11.77 40.33 -22.29
N GLN A 283 -11.60 40.89 -23.49
CA GLN A 283 -12.51 41.91 -23.99
C GLN A 283 -13.86 41.20 -24.16
N PHE A 284 -14.81 41.50 -23.29
CA PHE A 284 -16.21 41.23 -23.59
C PHE A 284 -16.50 41.98 -24.89
N GLN A 285 -16.60 41.26 -26.00
CA GLN A 285 -17.40 41.76 -27.11
C GLN A 285 -18.82 41.81 -26.54
N SER A 286 -19.23 43.00 -26.08
CA SER A 286 -20.64 43.34 -26.10
C SER A 286 -21.11 42.94 -27.49
N GLU A 287 -22.08 42.04 -27.58
CA GLU A 287 -22.85 41.87 -28.81
C GLU A 287 -23.08 43.27 -29.36
N SER A 288 -22.47 43.55 -30.50
CA SER A 288 -22.67 44.80 -31.22
C SER A 288 -24.16 44.98 -31.25
N GLN A 289 -24.65 46.08 -30.65
CA GLN A 289 -26.01 46.53 -30.84
C GLN A 289 -26.31 46.36 -32.32
N ALA A 290 -27.19 45.42 -32.65
CA ALA A 290 -27.71 45.28 -33.99
C ALA A 290 -28.33 46.64 -34.29
N GLN A 291 -27.69 47.39 -35.19
CA GLN A 291 -28.30 48.57 -35.77
C GLN A 291 -29.61 48.10 -36.43
N PRO A 292 -30.75 48.72 -36.14
CA PRO A 292 -31.99 48.39 -36.81
C PRO A 292 -31.87 48.86 -38.26
N GLU A 293 -31.60 47.95 -39.18
CA GLU A 293 -31.76 48.22 -40.60
C GLU A 293 -33.25 48.37 -40.94
N SER A 294 -33.62 49.63 -41.15
CA SER A 294 -34.48 50.12 -42.23
C SER A 294 -35.84 49.44 -42.47
N GLN A 295 -36.88 50.12 -41.98
CA GLN A 295 -38.17 50.41 -42.64
C GLN A 295 -38.55 49.58 -43.89
N ALA A 296 -39.57 48.72 -43.73
CA ALA A 296 -40.53 48.40 -44.77
C ALA A 296 -41.92 48.79 -44.28
N GLN A 297 -42.61 49.66 -45.03
CA GLN A 297 -44.00 50.07 -44.78
C GLN A 297 -44.99 48.96 -45.16
N PRO A 298 -46.19 48.93 -44.53
CA PRO A 298 -47.24 47.94 -44.81
C PRO A 298 -48.32 48.49 -45.76
N GLU A 299 -48.89 47.61 -46.58
CA GLU A 299 -50.22 47.69 -47.23
C GLU A 299 -50.36 46.38 -48.06
N SER A 300 -51.47 45.68 -48.27
CA SER A 300 -52.87 45.66 -47.84
C SER A 300 -53.51 44.47 -48.60
N GLN A 301 -54.71 44.01 -48.18
CA GLN A 301 -55.63 43.05 -48.83
C GLN A 301 -55.34 41.54 -48.56
N ALA A 302 -56.28 40.68 -48.15
CA ALA A 302 -57.72 40.75 -47.95
C ALA A 302 -58.17 39.68 -46.92
N GLN A 303 -59.46 39.76 -46.55
CA GLN A 303 -60.20 39.14 -45.45
C GLN A 303 -60.50 37.61 -45.57
N PRO A 304 -61.11 36.99 -44.53
CA PRO A 304 -61.04 35.55 -44.20
C PRO A 304 -62.34 34.76 -44.47
N GLU A 305 -62.26 33.44 -44.55
CA GLU A 305 -63.36 32.46 -44.35
C GLU A 305 -62.71 31.15 -43.81
N SER A 306 -63.01 30.67 -42.61
CA SER A 306 -64.25 30.03 -42.10
C SER A 306 -64.23 28.50 -42.22
N GLN A 307 -64.16 27.83 -41.04
CA GLN A 307 -64.74 26.51 -40.67
C GLN A 307 -64.26 25.28 -41.48
N ALA A 308 -63.96 24.10 -40.92
CA ALA A 308 -64.65 23.37 -39.86
C ALA A 308 -63.71 22.32 -39.19
N GLN A 309 -64.26 21.71 -38.16
CA GLN A 309 -63.66 20.86 -37.14
C GLN A 309 -63.79 19.33 -37.49
N PRO A 310 -63.42 18.37 -36.61
CA PRO A 310 -62.58 17.20 -36.91
C PRO A 310 -63.34 15.85 -36.90
N GLU A 311 -62.68 14.74 -37.27
CA GLU A 311 -62.97 13.31 -36.93
C GLU A 311 -62.06 12.41 -37.81
N SER A 312 -61.68 11.16 -37.54
CA SER A 312 -61.85 10.21 -36.45
C SER A 312 -60.84 9.05 -36.66
N GLN A 313 -60.44 8.45 -35.54
CA GLN A 313 -60.01 7.08 -35.22
C GLN A 313 -59.83 5.96 -36.29
N ALA A 314 -58.82 5.11 -35.95
CA ALA A 314 -58.77 3.64 -35.98
C ALA A 314 -58.14 2.89 -37.20
N GLN A 315 -57.23 1.97 -36.83
CA GLN A 315 -56.55 0.90 -37.58
C GLN A 315 -57.55 -0.27 -37.90
N PRO A 316 -57.19 -1.49 -38.40
CA PRO A 316 -55.87 -2.09 -38.71
C PRO A 316 -55.80 -3.05 -39.94
N GLU A 317 -54.62 -3.69 -40.09
CA GLU A 317 -54.38 -5.08 -40.54
C GLU A 317 -54.14 -5.47 -42.03
N SER A 318 -52.93 -6.06 -42.22
CA SER A 318 -52.59 -7.32 -42.94
C SER A 318 -52.76 -7.36 -44.49
N GLN A 319 -51.96 -8.02 -45.34
CA GLN A 319 -51.24 -9.30 -45.29
C GLN A 319 -50.28 -9.43 -46.51
N ALA A 320 -49.19 -10.19 -46.31
CA ALA A 320 -48.51 -11.14 -47.21
C ALA A 320 -47.99 -10.80 -48.65
N GLN A 321 -46.75 -11.28 -48.88
CA GLN A 321 -45.96 -11.56 -50.10
C GLN A 321 -46.64 -12.66 -51.00
N PRO A 322 -46.11 -13.15 -52.18
CA PRO A 322 -44.69 -13.20 -52.64
C PRO A 322 -44.34 -13.16 -54.18
N GLU A 323 -43.02 -13.21 -54.44
CA GLU A 323 -42.26 -13.89 -55.54
C GLU A 323 -42.14 -13.37 -57.01
N SER A 324 -40.89 -12.95 -57.34
CA SER A 324 -39.91 -13.49 -58.33
C SER A 324 -39.90 -13.18 -59.86
N GLN A 325 -38.65 -13.23 -60.39
CA GLN A 325 -38.13 -13.25 -61.79
C GLN A 325 -37.84 -11.87 -62.45
N ALA A 326 -36.72 -11.60 -63.15
CA ALA A 326 -35.77 -12.44 -63.89
C ALA A 326 -34.36 -11.81 -64.05
N GLN A 327 -33.45 -12.64 -64.57
CA GLN A 327 -31.98 -12.55 -64.74
C GLN A 327 -31.48 -11.68 -65.92
N LEU A 328 -30.19 -11.27 -65.92
CA LEU A 328 -29.11 -11.73 -66.84
C LEU A 328 -27.85 -10.84 -66.78
N GLU A 329 -26.70 -11.48 -66.53
CA GLU A 329 -25.30 -11.05 -66.76
C GLU A 329 -24.85 -11.51 -68.18
N PRO A 330 -23.72 -11.04 -68.81
CA PRO A 330 -22.33 -11.33 -68.34
C PRO A 330 -21.18 -10.33 -68.69
N GLN A 331 -20.18 -10.23 -67.79
CA GLN A 331 -18.68 -10.22 -67.88
C GLN A 331 -17.87 -9.91 -69.20
N PRO A 332 -16.49 -9.87 -69.25
CA PRO A 332 -15.40 -9.38 -68.35
C PRO A 332 -14.18 -8.69 -69.09
N LEU A 333 -13.06 -8.33 -68.39
CA LEU A 333 -11.60 -8.55 -68.73
C LEU A 333 -10.56 -7.40 -68.48
N THR A 334 -9.67 -7.65 -67.50
CA THR A 334 -8.17 -7.60 -67.45
C THR A 334 -7.28 -6.38 -67.80
N GLU A 335 -6.33 -6.12 -66.87
CA GLU A 335 -4.99 -5.47 -66.89
C GLU A 335 -4.01 -5.97 -68.01
N PRO A 336 -2.75 -5.46 -68.26
CA PRO A 336 -1.75 -4.91 -67.30
C PRO A 336 -0.64 -3.88 -67.75
N LEU A 337 0.12 -3.39 -66.75
CA LEU A 337 1.57 -3.01 -66.63
C LEU A 337 2.34 -2.20 -67.72
N SER A 338 3.06 -1.14 -67.30
CA SER A 338 4.53 -0.96 -67.54
C SER A 338 5.13 0.34 -66.93
N VAL A 339 6.39 0.22 -66.48
CA VAL A 339 7.31 1.24 -65.92
C VAL A 339 8.25 1.74 -67.04
N PRO A 340 8.82 2.96 -66.97
CA PRO A 340 10.28 3.04 -66.89
C PRO A 340 10.85 4.16 -65.97
N GLU A 341 11.92 3.83 -65.23
CA GLU A 341 12.97 4.75 -64.75
C GLU A 341 13.98 4.98 -65.91
N THR A 342 14.84 6.00 -66.07
CA THR A 342 15.75 6.76 -65.18
C THR A 342 16.33 7.98 -65.96
N GLY A 343 16.86 9.01 -65.28
CA GLY A 343 17.71 10.04 -65.91
C GLY A 343 18.05 11.27 -65.04
N LEU A 344 19.04 11.12 -64.15
CA LEU A 344 19.56 12.11 -63.18
C LEU A 344 20.10 13.42 -63.78
N GLN A 345 19.84 14.56 -63.10
CA GLN A 345 20.89 15.55 -62.75
C GLN A 345 20.64 16.20 -61.37
N ARG A 346 21.76 16.42 -60.67
CA ARG A 346 21.90 16.69 -59.23
C ARG A 346 21.64 18.15 -58.84
N GLY A 347 20.99 18.34 -57.69
CA GLY A 347 21.04 19.58 -56.90
C GLY A 347 20.47 19.37 -55.49
N ARG A 348 21.33 19.07 -54.50
CA ARG A 348 21.02 19.15 -53.05
C ARG A 348 20.78 20.63 -52.67
N PRO A 349 19.91 20.99 -51.70
CA PRO A 349 20.20 20.67 -50.29
C PRO A 349 19.01 20.50 -49.30
N ALA A 350 19.37 19.99 -48.13
CA ALA A 350 18.80 20.24 -46.79
C ALA A 350 17.40 19.67 -46.45
N VAL A 351 17.43 18.54 -45.75
CA VAL A 351 16.37 18.02 -44.89
C VAL A 351 16.16 19.00 -43.72
N THR A 352 14.95 19.53 -43.59
CA THR A 352 14.39 20.15 -42.37
C THR A 352 13.13 19.37 -41.97
N PRO A 353 12.82 19.18 -40.67
CA PRO A 353 11.62 18.46 -40.25
C PRO A 353 10.38 19.35 -40.43
N ASP A 354 9.43 18.88 -41.23
CA ASP A 354 8.16 19.56 -41.50
C ASP A 354 7.33 19.80 -40.23
N LEU A 355 6.89 21.05 -40.09
CA LEU A 355 5.90 21.54 -39.14
C LEU A 355 4.62 21.84 -39.92
N LEU A 356 3.56 21.08 -39.62
CA LEU A 356 2.15 21.49 -39.61
C LEU A 356 1.76 22.65 -40.56
N ASP A 357 1.55 22.35 -41.83
CA ASP A 357 0.50 23.00 -42.61
C ASP A 357 -0.76 22.12 -42.50
N ILE A 358 -1.77 22.61 -41.79
CA ILE A 358 -3.12 22.07 -41.78
C ILE A 358 -4.01 23.15 -42.39
N ASP A 359 -4.69 22.79 -43.48
CA ASP A 359 -5.70 23.57 -44.18
C ASP A 359 -6.61 24.38 -43.24
N ASP A 360 -6.61 25.70 -43.41
CA ASP A 360 -7.40 26.67 -42.64
C ASP A 360 -8.83 26.85 -43.20
N ASN A 361 -9.36 25.83 -43.90
CA ASN A 361 -10.69 25.85 -44.53
C ASN A 361 -11.71 25.00 -43.75
N ARG A 362 -11.98 25.36 -42.50
CA ARG A 362 -13.20 24.91 -41.79
C ARG A 362 -13.99 26.13 -41.32
N ASP A 363 -15.20 26.26 -41.85
CA ASP A 363 -16.16 27.34 -41.57
C ASP A 363 -16.24 27.74 -40.08
N PRO A 364 -16.17 29.04 -39.75
CA PRO A 364 -16.23 29.54 -38.37
C PRO A 364 -17.66 29.59 -37.78
N LYS A 365 -18.56 28.67 -38.18
CA LYS A 365 -19.94 28.58 -37.65
C LYS A 365 -20.09 27.71 -36.37
N LEU A 366 -19.02 27.43 -35.63
CA LEU A 366 -19.11 26.81 -34.29
C LEU A 366 -19.19 27.85 -33.17
N ALA A 367 -20.25 28.65 -33.16
CA ALA A 367 -20.60 29.51 -32.03
C ALA A 367 -21.82 28.93 -31.30
N SER A 368 -21.64 28.62 -30.00
CA SER A 368 -22.63 28.15 -29.01
C SER A 368 -23.13 26.69 -29.10
N THR A 369 -22.26 25.72 -28.82
CA THR A 369 -22.70 24.35 -28.48
C THR A 369 -23.41 24.36 -27.11
N THR A 370 -24.75 24.33 -27.10
CA THR A 370 -25.61 24.26 -25.91
C THR A 370 -26.01 22.83 -25.52
N GLY A 371 -25.52 21.82 -26.24
CA GLY A 371 -25.90 20.43 -26.09
C GLY A 371 -25.57 19.84 -24.72
N ASP A 372 -26.48 19.02 -24.20
CA ASP A 372 -26.30 18.28 -22.95
C ASP A 372 -25.38 17.07 -23.16
N THR A 373 -24.61 16.68 -22.14
CA THR A 373 -23.74 15.49 -22.26
C THR A 373 -24.58 14.22 -22.39
N PRO A 374 -24.39 13.39 -23.43
CA PRO A 374 -25.18 12.17 -23.62
C PRO A 374 -25.12 11.24 -22.41
N LYS A 375 -26.29 10.74 -21.95
CA LYS A 375 -26.40 9.85 -20.79
C LYS A 375 -25.53 8.59 -20.90
N SER A 376 -25.35 8.04 -22.10
CA SER A 376 -24.49 6.88 -22.33
C SER A 376 -23.01 7.16 -22.04
N LEU A 377 -22.52 8.38 -22.31
CA LEU A 377 -21.14 8.76 -21.97
C LEU A 377 -20.97 9.00 -20.47
N VAL A 378 -22.00 9.51 -19.79
CA VAL A 378 -22.00 9.65 -18.32
C VAL A 378 -22.01 8.28 -17.64
N LEU A 379 -22.84 7.34 -18.13
CA LEU A 379 -22.88 5.97 -17.63
C LEU A 379 -21.55 5.24 -17.89
N ALA A 380 -20.96 5.41 -19.08
CA ALA A 380 -19.63 4.89 -19.39
C ALA A 380 -18.56 5.50 -18.46
N ALA A 381 -18.61 6.80 -18.20
CA ALA A 381 -17.69 7.44 -17.25
C ALA A 381 -17.78 6.83 -15.84
N PHE A 382 -19.00 6.60 -15.34
CA PHE A 382 -19.23 5.93 -14.06
C PHE A 382 -18.70 4.49 -14.06
N ALA A 383 -19.06 3.69 -15.08
CA ALA A 383 -18.66 2.28 -15.15
C ALA A 383 -17.14 2.11 -15.30
N THR A 384 -16.48 2.96 -16.11
CA THR A 384 -15.02 2.96 -16.25
C THR A 384 -14.32 3.33 -14.95
N GLY A 385 -14.88 4.28 -14.19
CA GLY A 385 -14.34 4.61 -12.87
C GLY A 385 -14.51 3.47 -11.86
N LEU A 386 -15.70 2.85 -11.85
CA LEU A 386 -16.00 1.68 -11.03
C LEU A 386 -15.01 0.55 -11.29
N VAL A 387 -14.76 0.22 -12.56
CA VAL A 387 -13.77 -0.79 -12.93
C VAL A 387 -12.37 -0.36 -12.50
N SER A 388 -11.99 0.91 -12.71
CA SER A 388 -10.63 1.38 -12.43
C SER A 388 -10.24 1.19 -10.97
N LEU A 389 -11.05 1.67 -10.02
CA LEU A 389 -10.72 1.55 -8.61
C LEU A 389 -11.00 0.15 -8.04
N CYS A 390 -11.99 -0.57 -8.57
CA CYS A 390 -12.17 -1.98 -8.22
C CYS A 390 -10.92 -2.79 -8.59
N ALA A 391 -10.42 -2.60 -9.82
CA ALA A 391 -9.19 -3.25 -10.28
C ALA A 391 -7.99 -2.87 -9.41
N GLU A 392 -7.83 -1.60 -9.04
CA GLU A 392 -6.75 -1.15 -8.16
C GLU A 392 -6.78 -1.82 -6.78
N VAL A 393 -7.98 -1.96 -6.17
CA VAL A 393 -8.15 -2.70 -4.90
C VAL A 393 -7.75 -4.17 -5.07
N LEU A 394 -8.16 -4.82 -6.16
CA LEU A 394 -7.80 -6.22 -6.45
C LEU A 394 -6.30 -6.38 -6.71
N TRP A 395 -5.70 -5.47 -7.46
CA TRP A 395 -4.26 -5.46 -7.74
C TRP A 395 -3.43 -5.24 -6.47
N THR A 396 -3.91 -4.41 -5.55
CA THR A 396 -3.30 -4.26 -4.22
C THR A 396 -3.24 -5.60 -3.50
N ARG A 397 -4.35 -6.35 -3.51
CA ARG A 397 -4.44 -7.66 -2.85
C ARG A 397 -3.54 -8.69 -3.53
N ILE A 398 -3.50 -8.72 -4.87
CA ILE A 398 -2.63 -9.61 -5.66
C ILE A 398 -1.15 -9.29 -5.40
N ALA A 399 -0.78 -8.01 -5.40
CA ALA A 399 0.58 -7.56 -5.11
C ALA A 399 1.03 -7.99 -3.71
N ALA A 400 0.15 -7.83 -2.71
CA ALA A 400 0.41 -8.28 -1.34
C ALA A 400 0.61 -9.80 -1.23
N LEU A 401 -0.19 -10.60 -1.94
CA LEU A 401 -0.07 -12.06 -1.98
C LEU A 401 1.18 -12.55 -2.74
N ALA A 402 1.63 -11.79 -3.75
CA ALA A 402 2.75 -12.17 -4.61
C ALA A 402 4.13 -11.68 -4.12
N LEU A 403 4.22 -10.45 -3.61
CA LEU A 403 5.48 -9.82 -3.14
C LEU A 403 5.62 -9.81 -1.61
N GLY A 404 4.52 -10.06 -0.89
CA GLY A 404 4.40 -9.86 0.56
C GLY A 404 3.72 -8.54 0.91
N SER A 405 2.97 -8.51 2.02
CA SER A 405 2.16 -7.38 2.48
C SER A 405 2.99 -6.25 3.13
N SER A 406 3.95 -5.67 2.40
CA SER A 406 4.82 -4.57 2.86
C SER A 406 4.38 -3.19 2.34
N VAL A 407 4.87 -2.12 2.98
CA VAL A 407 4.59 -0.73 2.55
C VAL A 407 5.04 -0.46 1.12
N TYR A 408 6.15 -1.08 0.72
CA TYR A 408 6.71 -0.97 -0.62
C TYR A 408 5.84 -1.64 -1.68
N SER A 409 5.22 -2.79 -1.37
CA SER A 409 4.31 -3.49 -2.29
C SER A 409 3.07 -2.65 -2.60
N PHE A 410 2.55 -1.95 -1.58
CA PHE A 410 1.43 -1.01 -1.74
C PHE A 410 1.82 0.21 -2.58
N ALA A 411 2.90 0.91 -2.19
CA ALA A 411 3.38 2.10 -2.89
C ALA A 411 3.75 1.81 -4.35
N LEU A 412 4.30 0.61 -4.60
CA LEU A 412 4.57 0.11 -5.94
C LEU A 412 3.30 0.04 -6.78
N MET A 413 2.31 -0.71 -6.30
CA MET A 413 1.09 -1.00 -7.06
C MET A 413 0.41 0.31 -7.45
N LEU A 414 0.30 1.24 -6.50
CA LEU A 414 -0.28 2.57 -6.71
C LEU A 414 0.49 3.36 -7.77
N THR A 415 1.83 3.35 -7.69
CA THR A 415 2.70 4.02 -8.67
C THR A 415 2.48 3.47 -10.08
N VAL A 416 2.43 2.14 -10.23
CA VAL A 416 2.21 1.47 -11.52
C VAL A 416 0.83 1.80 -12.08
N ALA A 417 -0.21 1.75 -11.24
CA ALA A 417 -1.57 2.06 -11.64
C ALA A 417 -1.70 3.49 -12.15
N ILE A 418 -1.23 4.49 -11.39
CA ILE A 418 -1.35 5.91 -11.79
C ILE A 418 -0.44 6.23 -12.98
N ALA A 419 0.76 5.66 -13.05
CA ALA A 419 1.64 5.81 -14.22
C ALA A 419 1.00 5.22 -15.48
N GLY A 420 0.35 4.06 -15.36
CA GLY A 420 -0.43 3.45 -16.43
C GLY A 420 -1.58 4.33 -16.87
N ILE A 421 -2.38 4.84 -15.93
CA ILE A 421 -3.48 5.76 -16.22
C ILE A 421 -2.98 6.99 -16.99
N SER A 422 -1.87 7.57 -16.53
CA SER A 422 -1.24 8.75 -17.15
C SER A 422 -0.78 8.47 -18.59
N LEU A 423 -0.11 7.34 -18.81
CA LEU A 423 0.38 6.94 -20.13
C LEU A 423 -0.78 6.62 -21.08
N GLY A 424 -1.81 5.93 -20.58
CA GLY A 424 -3.05 5.65 -21.29
C GLY A 424 -3.77 6.92 -21.74
N SER A 425 -3.91 7.88 -20.83
CA SER A 425 -4.49 9.20 -21.13
C SER A 425 -3.68 9.94 -22.18
N TRP A 426 -2.35 9.88 -22.13
CA TRP A 426 -1.49 10.51 -23.13
C TRP A 426 -1.66 9.90 -24.52
N LEU A 427 -1.66 8.57 -24.61
CA LEU A 427 -1.88 7.83 -25.86
C LEU A 427 -3.26 8.14 -26.45
N SER A 428 -4.31 8.12 -25.62
CA SER A 428 -5.67 8.45 -26.03
C SER A 428 -5.79 9.88 -26.55
N ALA A 429 -5.22 10.86 -25.82
CA ALA A 429 -5.21 12.27 -26.24
C ALA A 429 -4.50 12.52 -27.58
N ARG A 430 -3.59 11.62 -28.00
CA ARG A 430 -2.98 11.62 -29.33
C ARG A 430 -3.86 10.89 -30.35
N ALA A 431 -4.42 9.73 -30.00
CA ALA A 431 -5.23 8.91 -30.88
C ALA A 431 -6.52 9.62 -31.35
N VAL A 432 -7.22 10.30 -30.43
CA VAL A 432 -8.47 11.03 -30.74
C VAL A 432 -8.30 12.21 -31.70
N ARG A 433 -7.04 12.58 -32.04
CA ARG A 433 -6.75 13.61 -33.05
C ARG A 433 -6.93 13.11 -34.48
N HIS A 434 -6.72 11.82 -34.68
CA HIS A 434 -6.67 11.20 -36.01
C HIS A 434 -7.68 10.07 -36.17
N ARG A 435 -8.33 9.64 -35.10
CA ARG A 435 -9.31 8.55 -35.06
C ARG A 435 -10.58 9.01 -34.37
N ASP A 436 -11.70 8.35 -34.68
CA ASP A 436 -12.98 8.60 -34.01
C ASP A 436 -12.86 8.34 -32.49
N PRO A 437 -13.17 9.33 -31.64
CA PRO A 437 -13.14 9.19 -30.19
C PRO A 437 -13.95 8.02 -29.62
N GLN A 438 -15.07 7.65 -30.26
CA GLN A 438 -15.90 6.53 -29.80
C GLN A 438 -15.19 5.19 -30.03
N TRP A 439 -14.47 5.03 -31.15
CA TRP A 439 -13.64 3.86 -31.40
C TRP A 439 -12.46 3.79 -30.43
N VAL A 440 -11.80 4.92 -30.14
CA VAL A 440 -10.72 4.96 -29.15
C VAL A 440 -11.24 4.50 -27.78
N LEU A 441 -12.44 4.95 -27.37
CA LEU A 441 -13.07 4.52 -26.13
C LEU A 441 -13.42 3.03 -26.14
N ALA A 442 -14.09 2.53 -27.18
CA ALA A 442 -14.48 1.12 -27.29
C ALA A 442 -13.25 0.19 -27.28
N ILE A 443 -12.20 0.53 -28.03
CA ILE A 443 -10.94 -0.23 -28.06
C ILE A 443 -10.26 -0.19 -26.70
N SER A 444 -10.24 0.96 -26.02
CA SER A 444 -9.64 1.05 -24.68
C SER A 444 -10.35 0.14 -23.67
N GLN A 445 -11.67 0.05 -23.73
CA GLN A 445 -12.45 -0.80 -22.82
C GLN A 445 -12.32 -2.29 -23.16
N ALA A 446 -12.26 -2.63 -24.44
CA ALA A 446 -11.95 -3.99 -24.88
C ALA A 446 -10.53 -4.40 -24.44
N ALA A 447 -9.55 -3.51 -24.58
CA ALA A 447 -8.17 -3.76 -24.14
C ALA A 447 -8.07 -3.93 -22.61
N ALA A 448 -8.84 -3.17 -21.83
CA ALA A 448 -8.93 -3.34 -20.38
C ALA A 448 -9.49 -4.73 -20.02
N ALA A 449 -10.58 -5.14 -20.68
CA ALA A 449 -11.14 -6.48 -20.52
C ALA A 449 -10.10 -7.57 -20.88
N THR A 450 -9.45 -7.48 -22.03
CA THR A 450 -8.43 -8.44 -22.45
C THR A 450 -7.27 -8.51 -21.47
N ALA A 451 -6.75 -7.37 -21.00
CA ALA A 451 -5.67 -7.34 -20.02
C ALA A 451 -6.08 -7.99 -18.69
N THR A 452 -7.30 -7.74 -18.21
CA THR A 452 -7.85 -8.40 -17.01
C THR A 452 -8.00 -9.90 -17.22
N ALA A 453 -8.48 -10.35 -18.38
CA ALA A 453 -8.58 -11.78 -18.70
C ALA A 453 -7.21 -12.47 -18.69
N LEU A 454 -6.19 -11.83 -19.28
CA LEU A 454 -4.81 -12.32 -19.25
C LEU A 454 -4.26 -12.38 -17.82
N LEU A 455 -4.58 -11.38 -16.98
CA LEU A 455 -4.21 -11.39 -15.57
C LEU A 455 -4.84 -12.58 -14.83
N ILE A 456 -6.15 -12.85 -15.03
CA ILE A 456 -6.85 -14.01 -14.44
C ILE A 456 -6.11 -15.31 -14.77
N LEU A 457 -5.76 -15.52 -16.04
CA LEU A 457 -5.04 -16.72 -16.48
C LEU A 457 -3.62 -16.85 -15.91
N ARG A 458 -3.03 -15.74 -15.46
CA ARG A 458 -1.65 -15.67 -14.93
C ARG A 458 -1.58 -15.59 -13.41
N LEU A 459 -2.69 -15.56 -12.68
CA LEU A 459 -2.71 -15.32 -11.22
C LEU A 459 -1.78 -16.26 -10.43
N ASP A 460 -1.80 -17.56 -10.71
CA ASP A 460 -0.93 -18.53 -10.03
C ASP A 460 0.53 -18.47 -10.50
N GLY A 461 0.78 -18.02 -11.74
CA GLY A 461 2.12 -17.85 -12.29
C GLY A 461 2.87 -16.67 -11.65
N LEU A 462 2.15 -15.60 -11.28
CA LEU A 462 2.73 -14.39 -10.71
C LEU A 462 3.60 -14.66 -9.45
N PRO A 463 3.10 -15.28 -8.36
CA PRO A 463 3.92 -15.57 -7.19
C PRO A 463 5.07 -16.55 -7.48
N GLN A 464 4.86 -17.50 -8.40
CA GLN A 464 5.86 -18.49 -8.74
C GLN A 464 7.07 -17.85 -9.44
N GLU A 465 6.83 -17.05 -10.47
CA GLU A 465 7.87 -16.34 -11.23
C GLU A 465 8.55 -15.27 -10.36
N LEU A 466 7.79 -14.56 -9.50
CA LEU A 466 8.37 -13.62 -8.54
C LEU A 466 9.26 -14.32 -7.49
N ALA A 467 8.87 -15.51 -7.02
CA ALA A 467 9.72 -16.30 -6.15
C ALA A 467 11.02 -16.74 -6.86
N GLN A 468 10.96 -17.09 -8.15
CA GLN A 468 12.16 -17.38 -8.95
C GLN A 468 13.06 -16.14 -9.09
N ILE A 469 12.50 -14.97 -9.41
CA ILE A 469 13.24 -13.71 -9.48
C ILE A 469 13.91 -13.42 -8.14
N ARG A 470 13.18 -13.61 -7.03
CA ARG A 470 13.72 -13.43 -5.68
C ARG A 470 14.89 -14.38 -5.41
N LEU A 471 14.73 -15.67 -5.69
CA LEU A 471 15.77 -16.69 -5.44
C LEU A 471 17.01 -16.48 -6.32
N ALA A 472 16.86 -15.89 -7.51
CA ALA A 472 17.95 -15.52 -8.40
C ALA A 472 18.76 -14.31 -7.91
N ILE A 473 18.20 -13.51 -6.98
CA ILE A 473 18.89 -12.37 -6.38
C ILE A 473 19.42 -12.80 -5.03
N HIS A 474 20.74 -12.65 -4.82
CA HIS A 474 21.34 -13.00 -3.54
C HIS A 474 20.72 -12.16 -2.41
N ALA A 475 20.17 -12.84 -1.40
CA ALA A 475 19.48 -12.23 -0.26
C ALA A 475 20.49 -11.48 0.63
N HIS A 476 20.74 -10.22 0.28
CA HIS A 476 21.64 -9.30 0.97
C HIS A 476 21.00 -7.91 0.99
N PRO A 477 21.18 -7.10 2.06
CA PRO A 477 20.57 -5.76 2.14
C PRO A 477 20.83 -4.89 0.90
N ASP A 478 22.06 -4.90 0.39
CA ASP A 478 22.46 -4.10 -0.79
C ASP A 478 21.73 -4.48 -2.08
N ASN A 479 21.21 -5.71 -2.15
CA ASN A 479 20.47 -6.21 -3.30
C ASN A 479 18.95 -5.95 -3.17
N TYR A 480 18.48 -5.41 -2.05
CA TYR A 480 17.06 -5.09 -1.85
C TYR A 480 16.51 -4.15 -2.93
N PRO A 481 17.20 -3.05 -3.30
CA PRO A 481 16.73 -2.20 -4.40
C PRO A 481 16.62 -2.96 -5.72
N ALA A 482 17.56 -3.88 -6.02
CA ALA A 482 17.52 -4.67 -7.23
C ALA A 482 16.33 -5.65 -7.25
N TRP A 483 16.03 -6.29 -6.11
CA TRP A 483 14.81 -7.08 -5.94
C TRP A 483 13.56 -6.25 -6.14
N LEU A 484 13.48 -5.11 -5.46
CA LEU A 484 12.36 -4.21 -5.56
C LEU A 484 12.16 -3.81 -7.04
N TRP A 485 13.18 -3.28 -7.72
CA TRP A 485 13.07 -2.88 -9.12
C TRP A 485 12.71 -4.02 -10.08
N ARG A 486 13.27 -5.23 -9.94
CA ARG A 486 12.94 -6.36 -10.83
C ARG A 486 11.53 -6.89 -10.57
N GLY A 487 11.13 -7.04 -9.31
CA GLY A 487 9.77 -7.41 -8.94
C GLY A 487 8.75 -6.36 -9.42
N ASN A 488 9.10 -5.08 -9.32
CA ASN A 488 8.32 -3.95 -9.79
C ASN A 488 8.08 -4.00 -11.30
N LEU A 489 9.14 -4.17 -12.09
CA LEU A 489 9.03 -4.26 -13.55
C LEU A 489 8.19 -5.46 -13.98
N TYR A 490 8.37 -6.60 -13.30
CA TYR A 490 7.60 -7.81 -13.57
C TYR A 490 6.10 -7.62 -13.25
N LEU A 491 5.76 -7.08 -12.09
CA LEU A 491 4.36 -6.80 -11.74
C LEU A 491 3.77 -5.72 -12.65
N ALA A 492 4.54 -4.68 -12.97
CA ALA A 492 4.13 -3.64 -13.91
C ALA A 492 3.81 -4.20 -15.29
N ALA A 493 4.58 -5.17 -15.80
CA ALA A 493 4.30 -5.80 -17.10
C ALA A 493 2.89 -6.43 -17.17
N HIS A 494 2.34 -6.86 -16.03
CA HIS A 494 1.01 -7.48 -15.94
C HIS A 494 -0.12 -6.48 -15.64
N LEU A 495 0.15 -5.45 -14.84
CA LEU A 495 -0.87 -4.47 -14.43
C LEU A 495 -0.97 -3.27 -15.36
N LEU A 496 0.16 -2.83 -15.93
CA LEU A 496 0.27 -1.63 -16.75
C LEU A 496 -0.65 -1.65 -17.98
N PRO A 497 -0.82 -2.77 -18.73
CA PRO A 497 -1.72 -2.77 -19.89
C PRO A 497 -3.17 -2.44 -19.53
N ALA A 498 -3.68 -3.00 -18.42
CA ALA A 498 -5.02 -2.71 -17.94
C ALA A 498 -5.14 -1.26 -17.45
N ALA A 499 -4.15 -0.78 -16.68
CA ALA A 499 -4.11 0.60 -16.20
C ALA A 499 -4.05 1.64 -17.35
N MET A 500 -3.25 1.37 -18.39
CA MET A 500 -3.18 2.18 -19.61
C MET A 500 -4.51 2.19 -20.36
N ALA A 501 -5.13 1.02 -20.50
CA ALA A 501 -6.41 0.91 -21.18
C ALA A 501 -7.52 1.69 -20.43
N LEU A 502 -7.55 1.60 -19.10
CA LEU A 502 -8.48 2.37 -18.27
C LEU A 502 -8.19 3.86 -18.34
N GLY A 503 -6.92 4.28 -18.26
CA GLY A 503 -6.51 5.68 -18.39
C GLY A 503 -6.81 6.31 -19.74
N ALA A 504 -6.86 5.52 -20.82
CA ALA A 504 -7.24 6.01 -22.15
C ALA A 504 -8.72 6.46 -22.23
N SER A 505 -9.56 6.04 -21.28
CA SER A 505 -11.00 6.28 -21.32
C SER A 505 -11.37 7.75 -21.14
N PHE A 506 -10.73 8.49 -20.23
CA PHE A 506 -11.15 9.86 -19.90
C PHE A 506 -11.00 10.84 -21.09
N PRO A 507 -9.84 10.94 -21.77
CA PRO A 507 -9.72 11.79 -22.96
C PRO A 507 -10.65 11.37 -24.10
N ALA A 508 -10.89 10.06 -24.27
CA ALA A 508 -11.81 9.54 -25.28
C ALA A 508 -13.27 9.88 -24.98
N LEU A 509 -13.69 9.83 -23.70
CA LEU A 509 -15.01 10.27 -23.23
C LEU A 509 -15.23 11.75 -23.49
N LEU A 510 -14.26 12.60 -23.16
CA LEU A 510 -14.37 14.05 -23.36
C LEU A 510 -14.43 14.41 -24.87
N ALA A 511 -13.56 13.81 -25.68
CA ALA A 511 -13.57 14.00 -27.13
C ALA A 511 -14.86 13.46 -27.78
N SER A 512 -15.41 12.34 -27.29
CA SER A 512 -16.71 11.80 -27.74
C SER A 512 -17.87 12.73 -27.39
N ALA A 513 -17.84 13.36 -26.21
CA ALA A 513 -18.83 14.36 -25.82
C ALA A 513 -18.75 15.61 -26.72
N GLN A 514 -17.53 16.04 -27.07
CA GLN A 514 -17.31 17.14 -28.01
C GLN A 514 -17.88 16.84 -29.39
N ALA A 515 -17.56 15.66 -29.93
CA ALA A 515 -18.04 15.22 -31.23
C ALA A 515 -19.59 15.16 -31.30
N ARG A 516 -20.26 15.00 -30.16
CA ARG A 516 -21.73 15.01 -30.02
C ARG A 516 -22.30 16.38 -29.65
N GLY A 517 -21.53 17.46 -29.76
CA GLY A 517 -21.99 18.82 -29.56
C GLY A 517 -22.22 19.24 -28.11
N ALA A 518 -21.65 18.50 -27.14
CA ALA A 518 -21.80 18.86 -25.73
C ALA A 518 -21.03 20.13 -25.37
N ALA A 519 -21.57 20.94 -24.47
CA ALA A 519 -20.85 22.05 -23.85
C ALA A 519 -19.67 21.52 -23.00
N MET A 520 -18.41 21.78 -23.35
CA MET A 520 -17.27 21.13 -22.67
C MET A 520 -17.00 21.61 -21.25
N ASP A 521 -17.43 22.81 -20.87
CA ASP A 521 -17.40 23.27 -19.47
C ASP A 521 -18.24 22.32 -18.60
N ARG A 522 -19.45 21.97 -19.07
CA ARG A 522 -20.34 21.02 -18.40
C ARG A 522 -19.88 19.57 -18.56
N ALA A 523 -19.48 19.18 -19.77
CA ALA A 523 -19.11 17.80 -20.06
C ALA A 523 -17.88 17.37 -19.24
N THR A 524 -16.89 18.24 -19.09
CA THR A 524 -15.70 17.97 -18.26
C THR A 524 -16.11 17.72 -16.81
N ALA A 525 -16.91 18.63 -16.24
CA ALA A 525 -17.36 18.52 -14.85
C ALA A 525 -18.22 17.26 -14.61
N ARG A 526 -19.19 16.98 -15.49
CA ARG A 526 -20.08 15.80 -15.40
C ARG A 526 -19.34 14.48 -15.55
N ILE A 527 -18.50 14.36 -16.56
CA ILE A 527 -17.74 13.13 -16.83
C ILE A 527 -16.79 12.86 -15.65
N LEU A 528 -16.10 13.90 -15.16
CA LEU A 528 -15.22 13.76 -14.00
C LEU A 528 -15.98 13.39 -12.73
N ALA A 529 -17.12 14.04 -12.44
CA ALA A 529 -17.95 13.72 -11.27
C ALA A 529 -18.48 12.29 -11.34
N ALA A 530 -19.01 11.86 -12.50
CA ALA A 530 -19.53 10.51 -12.69
C ALA A 530 -18.42 9.46 -12.59
N ASN A 531 -17.25 9.72 -13.19
CA ASN A 531 -16.09 8.83 -13.08
C ASN A 531 -15.58 8.71 -11.64
N THR A 532 -15.48 9.83 -10.91
CA THR A 532 -15.04 9.82 -9.52
C THR A 532 -16.06 9.14 -8.59
N LEU A 533 -17.36 9.31 -8.86
CA LEU A 533 -18.41 8.56 -8.15
C LEU A 533 -18.36 7.06 -8.49
N GLY A 534 -18.05 6.73 -9.74
CA GLY A 534 -17.72 5.37 -10.17
C GLY A 534 -16.56 4.81 -9.37
N ASN A 535 -15.44 5.54 -9.28
CA ASN A 535 -14.25 5.18 -8.52
C ASN A 535 -14.60 4.87 -7.05
N LEU A 536 -15.41 5.73 -6.43
CA LEU A 536 -15.93 5.54 -5.07
C LEU A 536 -16.68 4.20 -4.94
N CYS A 537 -17.66 3.96 -5.80
CA CYS A 537 -18.43 2.72 -5.82
C CYS A 537 -17.58 1.50 -6.14
N GLY A 538 -16.57 1.64 -7.00
CA GLY A 538 -15.63 0.58 -7.37
C GLY A 538 -14.73 0.17 -6.23
N ALA A 539 -14.18 1.13 -5.49
CA ALA A 539 -13.34 0.84 -4.34
C ALA A 539 -14.12 0.16 -3.20
N LEU A 540 -15.29 0.71 -2.85
CA LEU A 540 -16.15 0.14 -1.81
C LEU A 540 -16.75 -1.20 -2.24
N GLY A 541 -17.28 -1.29 -3.45
CA GLY A 541 -17.86 -2.51 -4.00
C GLY A 541 -16.83 -3.60 -4.18
N GLY A 542 -15.65 -3.28 -4.71
CA GLY A 542 -14.55 -4.22 -4.92
C GLY A 542 -14.07 -4.87 -3.63
N GLY A 543 -13.71 -4.07 -2.61
CA GLY A 543 -13.13 -4.58 -1.37
C GLY A 543 -14.13 -5.17 -0.36
N PHE A 544 -15.37 -4.66 -0.32
CA PHE A 544 -16.33 -5.01 0.75
C PHE A 544 -17.48 -5.90 0.28
N ILE A 545 -17.73 -5.97 -1.03
CA ILE A 545 -18.85 -6.74 -1.58
C ILE A 545 -18.32 -7.84 -2.50
N LEU A 546 -17.62 -7.47 -3.57
CA LEU A 546 -17.17 -8.40 -4.60
C LEU A 546 -16.13 -9.38 -4.06
N MET A 547 -15.06 -8.91 -3.42
CA MET A 547 -13.99 -9.78 -2.93
C MET A 547 -14.50 -10.76 -1.84
N PRO A 548 -15.25 -10.34 -0.79
CA PRO A 548 -15.82 -11.26 0.18
C PRO A 548 -16.87 -12.23 -0.39
N ALA A 549 -17.61 -11.84 -1.44
CA ALA A 549 -18.65 -12.70 -2.01
C ALA A 549 -18.12 -13.68 -3.06
N LEU A 550 -17.21 -13.23 -3.93
CA LEU A 550 -16.79 -13.92 -5.15
C LEU A 550 -15.30 -14.31 -5.17
N GLY A 551 -14.53 -13.91 -4.16
CA GLY A 551 -13.07 -14.05 -4.17
C GLY A 551 -12.39 -13.05 -5.11
N ILE A 552 -11.06 -13.12 -5.19
CA ILE A 552 -10.26 -12.28 -6.08
C ILE A 552 -10.59 -12.59 -7.55
N GLU A 553 -10.68 -13.88 -7.89
CA GLU A 553 -10.91 -14.38 -9.25
C GLU A 553 -12.28 -13.94 -9.78
N GLY A 554 -13.35 -14.15 -8.99
CA GLY A 554 -14.70 -13.74 -9.38
C GLY A 554 -14.85 -12.22 -9.44
N SER A 555 -14.15 -11.47 -8.58
CA SER A 555 -14.14 -10.00 -8.64
C SER A 555 -13.47 -9.48 -9.92
N LEU A 556 -12.35 -10.07 -10.32
CA LEU A 556 -11.70 -9.76 -11.60
C LEU A 556 -12.63 -10.06 -12.78
N LEU A 557 -13.37 -11.17 -12.74
CA LEU A 557 -14.35 -11.50 -13.77
C LEU A 557 -15.45 -10.43 -13.88
N VAL A 558 -15.95 -9.92 -12.76
CA VAL A 558 -16.93 -8.81 -12.78
C VAL A 558 -16.34 -7.58 -13.46
N THR A 559 -15.08 -7.21 -13.16
CA THR A 559 -14.43 -6.07 -13.83
C THR A 559 -14.23 -6.31 -15.33
N PHE A 560 -13.92 -7.55 -15.74
CA PHE A 560 -13.85 -7.96 -17.14
C PHE A 560 -15.19 -7.78 -17.85
N VAL A 561 -16.27 -8.29 -17.27
CA VAL A 561 -17.63 -8.22 -17.84
C VAL A 561 -18.09 -6.76 -17.99
N ILE A 562 -17.88 -5.94 -16.95
CA ILE A 562 -18.26 -4.51 -17.01
C ILE A 562 -17.47 -3.78 -18.10
N SER A 563 -16.16 -4.01 -18.20
CA SER A 563 -15.33 -3.39 -19.23
C SER A 563 -15.80 -3.76 -20.64
N LEU A 564 -16.12 -5.04 -20.87
CA LEU A 564 -16.66 -5.51 -22.15
C LEU A 564 -18.04 -4.89 -22.45
N ALA A 565 -18.91 -4.80 -21.45
CA ALA A 565 -20.22 -4.18 -21.60
C ALA A 565 -20.11 -2.69 -21.96
N VAL A 566 -19.17 -1.95 -21.34
CA VAL A 566 -18.90 -0.55 -21.70
C VAL A 566 -18.36 -0.46 -23.13
N ALA A 567 -17.44 -1.34 -23.53
CA ALA A 567 -16.92 -1.38 -24.90
C ALA A 567 -18.06 -1.51 -25.92
N LEU A 568 -19.03 -2.39 -25.67
CA LEU A 568 -20.21 -2.59 -26.52
C LEU A 568 -21.16 -1.37 -26.50
N LEU A 569 -21.43 -0.80 -25.32
CA LEU A 569 -22.34 0.34 -25.15
C LEU A 569 -21.91 1.57 -25.96
N VAL A 570 -20.60 1.79 -26.09
CA VAL A 570 -20.02 2.99 -26.72
C VAL A 570 -19.62 2.79 -28.18
N LEU A 571 -19.85 1.60 -28.76
CA LEU A 571 -19.62 1.36 -30.18
C LEU A 571 -20.43 2.33 -31.06
N PRO A 572 -19.91 2.75 -32.22
CA PRO A 572 -20.65 3.63 -33.13
C PRO A 572 -21.95 3.01 -33.64
N ARG A 573 -23.00 3.84 -33.78
CA ARG A 573 -24.35 3.44 -34.21
C ARG A 573 -24.47 2.50 -35.44
N PRO A 574 -23.70 2.65 -36.54
CA PRO A 574 -23.82 1.71 -37.66
C PRO A 574 -23.46 0.25 -37.29
N TRP A 575 -22.80 0.05 -36.14
CA TRP A 575 -22.38 -1.25 -35.62
C TRP A 575 -23.20 -1.70 -34.41
N GLN A 576 -24.21 -0.93 -33.99
CA GLN A 576 -25.08 -1.25 -32.84
C GLN A 576 -26.26 -2.21 -33.21
N GLY A 577 -26.26 -2.79 -34.41
CA GLY A 577 -27.27 -3.74 -34.89
C GLY A 577 -26.92 -5.22 -34.64
N HIS A 578 -27.35 -6.12 -35.52
CA HIS A 578 -27.09 -7.58 -35.47
C HIS A 578 -25.59 -7.95 -35.43
N GLN A 579 -24.70 -7.02 -35.72
CA GLN A 579 -23.24 -7.17 -35.58
C GLN A 579 -22.74 -7.16 -34.12
N LEU A 580 -23.57 -6.74 -33.15
CA LEU A 580 -23.26 -6.89 -31.71
C LEU A 580 -23.45 -8.32 -31.20
N LEU A 581 -24.30 -9.14 -31.85
CA LEU A 581 -24.53 -10.54 -31.45
C LEU A 581 -23.25 -11.37 -31.40
N PRO A 582 -22.36 -11.38 -32.41
CA PRO A 582 -21.13 -12.17 -32.34
C PRO A 582 -20.18 -11.68 -31.24
N VAL A 583 -20.06 -10.37 -30.96
CA VAL A 583 -19.19 -9.86 -29.88
C VAL A 583 -19.78 -10.16 -28.50
N ALA A 584 -21.09 -10.00 -28.33
CA ALA A 584 -21.79 -10.40 -27.12
C ALA A 584 -21.72 -11.92 -26.91
N ALA A 585 -21.83 -12.72 -27.97
CA ALA A 585 -21.65 -14.18 -27.93
C ALA A 585 -20.21 -14.57 -27.57
N VAL A 586 -19.20 -13.90 -28.10
CA VAL A 586 -17.79 -14.10 -27.70
C VAL A 586 -17.62 -13.75 -26.22
N GLY A 587 -18.18 -12.65 -25.73
CA GLY A 587 -18.19 -12.33 -24.29
C GLY A 587 -18.88 -13.39 -23.44
N LEU A 588 -20.04 -13.88 -23.90
CA LEU A 588 -20.83 -14.92 -23.25
C LEU A 588 -20.11 -16.28 -23.21
N VAL A 589 -19.26 -16.58 -24.20
CA VAL A 589 -18.43 -17.79 -24.25
C VAL A 589 -17.12 -17.63 -23.47
N LEU A 590 -16.48 -16.47 -23.56
CA LEU A 590 -15.22 -16.19 -22.86
C LEU A 590 -15.40 -16.11 -21.35
N THR A 591 -16.53 -15.61 -20.85
CA THR A 591 -16.81 -15.51 -19.41
C THR A 591 -16.79 -16.88 -18.70
N PRO A 592 -17.58 -17.90 -19.12
CA PRO A 592 -17.50 -19.24 -18.53
C PRO A 592 -16.18 -19.93 -18.84
N LEU A 593 -15.56 -19.68 -20.00
CA LEU A 593 -14.23 -20.22 -20.30
C LEU A 593 -13.17 -19.70 -19.31
N LEU A 594 -13.20 -18.41 -18.99
CA LEU A 594 -12.30 -17.81 -17.99
C LEU A 594 -12.58 -18.32 -16.59
N LEU A 595 -13.84 -18.59 -16.22
CA LEU A 595 -14.16 -19.24 -14.95
C LEU A 595 -13.55 -20.63 -14.85
N VAL A 596 -13.71 -21.45 -15.89
CA VAL A 596 -13.16 -22.82 -15.93
C VAL A 596 -11.64 -22.81 -16.00
N ALA A 597 -11.05 -21.86 -16.73
CA ALA A 597 -9.60 -21.72 -16.87
C ALA A 597 -8.95 -20.97 -15.72
N SER A 598 -9.73 -20.32 -14.84
CA SER A 598 -9.18 -19.58 -13.71
C SER A 598 -8.48 -20.53 -12.75
N PRO A 599 -7.27 -20.18 -12.28
CA PRO A 599 -6.60 -20.99 -11.28
C PRO A 599 -7.43 -21.04 -9.99
N ASP A 600 -7.31 -22.13 -9.24
CA ASP A 600 -7.97 -22.32 -7.93
C ASP A 600 -7.38 -21.42 -6.81
N GLY A 601 -6.44 -20.53 -7.17
CA GLY A 601 -5.67 -19.63 -6.30
C GLY A 601 -4.88 -20.34 -5.20
N PHE A 602 -4.60 -21.64 -5.38
CA PHE A 602 -3.74 -22.39 -4.46
C PHE A 602 -2.37 -21.72 -4.38
N VAL A 603 -1.72 -21.45 -5.51
CA VAL A 603 -0.35 -20.90 -5.55
C VAL A 603 -0.30 -19.49 -4.99
N LEU A 604 -1.29 -18.67 -5.36
CA LEU A 604 -1.45 -17.29 -4.90
C LEU A 604 -1.45 -17.17 -3.36
N THR A 605 -2.00 -18.16 -2.66
CA THR A 605 -2.13 -18.14 -1.19
C THR A 605 -1.03 -18.88 -0.43
N ARG A 606 0.03 -19.37 -1.10
CA ARG A 606 1.11 -20.13 -0.44
C ARG A 606 2.18 -19.27 0.24
N GLY A 607 2.18 -17.96 -0.03
CA GLY A 607 3.23 -17.06 0.43
C GLY A 607 4.61 -17.44 -0.13
N LEU A 608 4.68 -17.73 -1.43
CA LEU A 608 5.95 -18.10 -2.11
C LEU A 608 7.02 -17.02 -1.98
N PHE A 609 6.62 -15.77 -1.74
CA PHE A 609 7.54 -14.72 -1.37
C PHE A 609 8.38 -15.05 -0.13
N ARG A 610 8.00 -16.00 0.74
CA ARG A 610 8.83 -16.47 1.88
C ARG A 610 9.78 -17.62 1.53
N LEU A 611 9.84 -18.12 0.30
CA LEU A 611 10.82 -19.14 -0.10
C LEU A 611 12.26 -18.59 -0.02
N ARG A 612 13.10 -19.25 0.79
CA ARG A 612 14.41 -18.74 1.22
C ARG A 612 15.45 -19.84 1.40
N ASP A 613 15.19 -20.76 2.32
CA ASP A 613 16.18 -21.76 2.78
C ASP A 613 16.18 -23.01 1.90
N THR A 614 14.99 -23.44 1.48
CA THR A 614 14.85 -24.33 0.33
C THR A 614 15.04 -23.47 -0.91
N LYS A 615 16.19 -23.61 -1.57
CA LYS A 615 16.38 -23.19 -2.96
C LYS A 615 16.00 -24.36 -3.85
N PRO A 616 14.70 -24.61 -4.10
CA PRO A 616 14.34 -25.62 -5.07
C PRO A 616 14.97 -25.22 -6.41
N GLU A 617 15.64 -26.16 -7.06
CA GLU A 617 16.17 -25.94 -8.41
C GLU A 617 15.04 -25.51 -9.37
N ASP A 618 13.82 -25.98 -9.10
CA ASP A 618 12.61 -25.64 -9.83
C ASP A 618 11.45 -25.34 -8.87
N VAL A 619 11.07 -24.06 -8.78
CA VAL A 619 9.94 -23.60 -7.95
C VAL A 619 8.62 -24.24 -8.39
N GLY A 620 8.43 -24.50 -9.69
CA GLY A 620 7.22 -25.14 -10.20
C GLY A 620 7.06 -26.58 -9.73
N LYS A 621 8.14 -27.37 -9.79
CA LYS A 621 8.16 -28.73 -9.22
C LYS A 621 7.92 -28.71 -7.71
N PHE A 622 8.53 -27.75 -7.01
CA PHE A 622 8.30 -27.57 -5.57
C PHE A 622 6.82 -27.28 -5.25
N VAL A 623 6.18 -26.38 -5.99
CA VAL A 623 4.76 -26.05 -5.83
C VAL A 623 3.87 -27.26 -6.11
N GLN A 624 4.15 -28.00 -7.20
CA GLN A 624 3.39 -29.22 -7.52
C GLN A 624 3.53 -30.30 -6.45
N ALA A 625 4.74 -30.49 -5.90
CA ALA A 625 4.96 -31.42 -4.80
C ALA A 625 4.18 -31.01 -3.55
N ARG A 626 4.20 -29.73 -3.20
CA ARG A 626 3.42 -29.18 -2.07
C ARG A 626 1.92 -29.32 -2.28
N ARG A 627 1.42 -29.11 -3.50
CA ARG A 627 -0.01 -29.27 -3.83
C ARG A 627 -0.52 -30.69 -3.56
N LYS A 628 0.31 -31.70 -3.79
CA LYS A 628 -0.03 -33.11 -3.49
C LYS A 628 -0.06 -33.41 -1.99
N GLN A 629 0.61 -32.60 -1.17
CA GLN A 629 0.76 -32.82 0.27
C GLN A 629 -0.18 -31.96 1.11
N ILE A 630 -0.56 -30.78 0.62
CA ILE A 630 -1.34 -29.80 1.38
C ILE A 630 -2.80 -29.90 0.99
N GLN A 631 -3.64 -30.23 1.96
CA GLN A 631 -5.08 -30.09 1.84
C GLN A 631 -5.49 -28.69 2.33
N VAL A 632 -6.13 -27.90 1.48
CA VAL A 632 -6.71 -26.61 1.90
C VAL A 632 -8.07 -26.87 2.54
N LEU A 633 -8.18 -26.64 3.85
CA LEU A 633 -9.42 -26.83 4.60
C LEU A 633 -10.34 -25.61 4.51
N PHE A 634 -9.75 -24.42 4.38
CA PHE A 634 -10.47 -23.16 4.34
C PHE A 634 -9.72 -22.13 3.49
N ARG A 635 -10.46 -21.33 2.72
CA ARG A 635 -9.98 -20.15 2.01
C ARG A 635 -11.07 -19.10 1.98
N ARG A 636 -10.74 -17.86 2.35
CA ARG A 636 -11.65 -16.71 2.28
C ARG A 636 -10.86 -15.46 1.93
N ASP A 637 -11.24 -14.80 0.84
CA ASP A 637 -10.74 -13.47 0.51
C ASP A 637 -11.62 -12.42 1.22
N GLY A 638 -11.24 -12.06 2.43
CA GLY A 638 -11.98 -11.10 3.26
C GLY A 638 -11.63 -9.64 2.97
N LYS A 639 -12.41 -8.73 3.56
CA LYS A 639 -12.18 -7.27 3.44
C LYS A 639 -10.81 -6.84 3.96
N ASP A 640 -10.32 -7.47 5.04
CA ASP A 640 -9.06 -7.14 5.69
C ASP A 640 -7.89 -7.95 5.11
N ALA A 641 -8.10 -9.27 4.95
CA ALA A 641 -7.08 -10.20 4.49
C ALA A 641 -7.66 -11.44 3.80
N THR A 642 -6.81 -12.10 3.00
CA THR A 642 -7.05 -13.46 2.54
C THR A 642 -6.62 -14.44 3.62
N ILE A 643 -7.55 -15.21 4.17
CA ILE A 643 -7.31 -16.23 5.20
C ILE A 643 -7.33 -17.61 4.55
N THR A 644 -6.32 -18.43 4.84
CA THR A 644 -6.32 -19.86 4.48
C THR A 644 -5.95 -20.74 5.65
N VAL A 645 -6.50 -21.97 5.69
CA VAL A 645 -6.08 -23.02 6.63
C VAL A 645 -5.67 -24.24 5.85
N ASP A 646 -4.43 -24.67 6.10
CA ASP A 646 -3.80 -25.79 5.46
C ASP A 646 -3.69 -26.96 6.43
N LYS A 647 -3.94 -28.17 5.94
CA LYS A 647 -3.66 -29.43 6.64
C LYS A 647 -2.57 -30.20 5.90
N PHE A 648 -1.53 -30.56 6.63
CA PHE A 648 -0.41 -31.35 6.13
C PHE A 648 -0.64 -32.85 6.38
N PRO A 649 0.11 -33.76 5.70
CA PRO A 649 -0.06 -35.20 5.86
C PRO A 649 0.21 -35.69 7.28
N THR A 650 1.04 -34.97 8.03
CA THR A 650 1.32 -35.21 9.45
C THR A 650 0.14 -34.88 10.38
N GLY A 651 -0.94 -34.29 9.85
CA GLY A 651 -2.06 -33.77 10.63
C GLY A 651 -1.85 -32.35 11.17
N PHE A 652 -0.67 -31.75 10.97
CA PHE A 652 -0.39 -30.36 11.32
C PHE A 652 -1.31 -29.41 10.56
N LEU A 653 -1.86 -28.44 11.28
CA LEU A 653 -2.70 -27.36 10.77
C LEU A 653 -1.92 -26.06 10.78
N ASN A 654 -2.02 -25.29 9.71
CA ASN A 654 -1.35 -24.01 9.58
C ASN A 654 -2.32 -22.98 9.02
N PHE A 655 -2.60 -21.92 9.78
CA PHE A 655 -3.39 -20.80 9.26
C PHE A 655 -2.47 -19.71 8.70
N ARG A 656 -2.95 -19.03 7.67
CA ARG A 656 -2.22 -17.98 6.99
C ARG A 656 -3.09 -16.75 6.80
N THR A 657 -2.46 -15.59 6.93
CA THR A 657 -3.01 -14.29 6.52
C THR A 657 -2.18 -13.77 5.35
N ASN A 658 -2.83 -13.49 4.22
CA ASN A 658 -2.19 -13.06 2.97
C ASN A 658 -1.01 -13.96 2.56
N GLY A 659 -1.16 -15.28 2.73
CA GLY A 659 -0.15 -16.29 2.40
C GLY A 659 0.99 -16.46 3.43
N LYS A 660 1.12 -15.56 4.41
CA LYS A 660 2.06 -15.68 5.52
C LYS A 660 1.46 -16.53 6.65
N SER A 661 2.21 -17.52 7.14
CA SER A 661 1.78 -18.30 8.31
C SER A 661 1.80 -17.43 9.57
N ASP A 662 0.66 -17.29 10.23
CA ASP A 662 0.46 -16.53 11.47
C ASP A 662 0.21 -17.44 12.68
N GLY A 663 0.21 -18.75 12.47
CA GLY A 663 0.22 -19.73 13.53
C GLY A 663 -0.26 -21.10 13.05
N GLY A 664 -0.04 -22.09 13.89
CA GLY A 664 -0.42 -23.45 13.59
C GLY A 664 -0.32 -24.37 14.79
N THR A 665 -0.60 -25.64 14.55
CA THR A 665 -0.54 -26.71 15.55
C THR A 665 0.84 -27.37 15.56
N GLY A 666 1.91 -26.62 15.31
CA GLY A 666 3.29 -27.11 15.09
C GLY A 666 4.18 -26.58 16.20
N THR A 667 5.41 -26.18 15.92
CA THR A 667 6.28 -25.52 16.93
C THR A 667 5.62 -24.30 17.58
N ASP A 668 4.70 -23.63 16.86
CA ASP A 668 4.03 -22.42 17.32
C ASP A 668 3.09 -22.64 18.52
N VAL A 669 2.72 -23.88 18.86
CA VAL A 669 1.87 -24.15 20.03
C VAL A 669 2.54 -23.70 21.32
N ILE A 670 3.87 -23.86 21.41
CA ILE A 670 4.63 -23.41 22.60
C ILE A 670 4.51 -21.90 22.74
N THR A 671 4.75 -21.15 21.66
CA THR A 671 4.63 -19.69 21.63
C THR A 671 3.25 -19.23 22.09
N GLN A 672 2.18 -19.74 21.45
CA GLN A 672 0.80 -19.30 21.73
C GLN A 672 0.39 -19.60 23.18
N VAL A 673 0.67 -20.80 23.68
CA VAL A 673 0.31 -21.19 25.06
C VAL A 673 1.13 -20.40 26.09
N MET A 674 2.43 -20.32 25.88
CA MET A 674 3.33 -19.65 26.83
C MET A 674 3.08 -18.15 26.91
N LEU A 675 2.66 -17.48 25.82
CA LEU A 675 2.31 -16.05 25.86
C LEU A 675 1.18 -15.79 26.87
N GLY A 676 0.16 -16.66 26.91
CA GLY A 676 -0.90 -16.59 27.92
C GLY A 676 -0.40 -16.94 29.32
N GLN A 677 0.38 -18.02 29.46
CA GLN A 677 0.86 -18.49 30.76
C GLN A 677 1.88 -17.55 31.42
N LEU A 678 2.75 -16.87 30.66
CA LEU A 678 3.74 -15.94 31.21
C LEU A 678 3.08 -14.80 32.01
N GLY A 679 1.95 -14.29 31.52
CA GLY A 679 1.16 -13.29 32.24
C GLY A 679 0.64 -13.82 33.57
N LEU A 680 0.10 -15.04 33.58
CA LEU A 680 -0.44 -15.71 34.78
C LEU A 680 0.65 -16.05 35.80
N VAL A 681 1.82 -16.50 35.34
CA VAL A 681 2.98 -16.81 36.19
C VAL A 681 3.44 -15.56 36.94
N HIS A 682 3.46 -14.41 36.28
CA HIS A 682 3.88 -13.15 36.92
C HIS A 682 2.75 -12.48 37.69
N ARG A 683 1.49 -12.74 37.34
CA ARG A 683 0.29 -12.22 38.01
C ARG A 683 -0.70 -13.34 38.34
N PRO A 684 -0.39 -14.23 39.30
CA PRO A 684 -1.28 -15.35 39.69
C PRO A 684 -2.67 -14.92 40.18
N ALA A 685 -2.77 -13.70 40.71
CA ALA A 685 -4.02 -13.12 41.20
C ALA A 685 -4.83 -12.38 40.10
N ALA A 686 -4.44 -12.49 38.83
CA ALA A 686 -5.13 -11.82 37.72
C ALA A 686 -6.59 -12.27 37.60
N THR A 687 -7.43 -11.33 37.17
CA THR A 687 -8.87 -11.52 36.97
C THR A 687 -9.32 -11.02 35.61
N LYS A 688 -8.69 -9.97 35.07
CA LYS A 688 -9.00 -9.38 33.76
C LYS A 688 -7.78 -9.44 32.85
N ALA A 689 -7.91 -10.13 31.73
CA ALA A 689 -6.92 -10.19 30.67
C ALA A 689 -7.48 -9.61 29.37
N PHE A 690 -6.61 -9.03 28.55
CA PHE A 690 -6.92 -8.50 27.24
C PHE A 690 -5.94 -9.06 26.21
N THR A 691 -6.44 -9.52 25.06
CA THR A 691 -5.61 -10.09 24.00
C THR A 691 -5.78 -9.28 22.71
N ILE A 692 -4.67 -8.80 22.15
CA ILE A 692 -4.61 -8.19 20.81
C ILE A 692 -4.33 -9.30 19.81
N GLY A 693 -5.34 -9.66 19.02
CA GLY A 693 -5.33 -10.77 18.07
C GLY A 693 -5.94 -12.06 18.64
N LEU A 694 -6.67 -12.79 17.80
CA LEU A 694 -7.22 -14.11 18.12
C LEU A 694 -6.31 -15.25 17.64
N GLY A 695 -5.83 -15.16 16.40
CA GLY A 695 -5.04 -16.22 15.75
C GLY A 695 -5.78 -17.57 15.76
N THR A 696 -5.14 -18.63 16.26
CA THR A 696 -5.80 -19.94 16.44
C THR A 696 -6.74 -20.00 17.66
N GLY A 697 -6.68 -19.00 18.53
CA GLY A 697 -7.37 -18.97 19.82
C GLY A 697 -6.61 -19.62 20.98
N MET A 698 -5.45 -20.24 20.77
CA MET A 698 -4.71 -20.94 21.83
C MET A 698 -4.23 -20.02 22.95
N THR A 699 -3.80 -18.79 22.64
CA THR A 699 -3.34 -17.81 23.63
C THR A 699 -4.47 -17.37 24.56
N ALA A 700 -5.64 -17.08 23.98
CA ALA A 700 -6.84 -16.78 24.75
C ALA A 700 -7.30 -18.00 25.57
N ALA A 701 -7.20 -19.21 25.02
CA ALA A 701 -7.51 -20.44 25.73
C ALA A 701 -6.59 -20.66 26.92
N ALA A 702 -5.28 -20.41 26.76
CA ALA A 702 -4.30 -20.51 27.85
C ALA A 702 -4.62 -19.53 28.99
N LEU A 703 -5.01 -18.29 28.69
CA LEU A 703 -5.46 -17.32 29.70
C LEU A 703 -6.77 -17.76 30.38
N ALA A 704 -7.77 -18.17 29.59
CA ALA A 704 -9.10 -18.54 30.07
C ALA A 704 -9.12 -19.87 30.85
N SER A 705 -8.10 -20.71 30.64
CA SER A 705 -7.91 -21.97 31.37
C SER A 705 -7.72 -21.74 32.86
N HIS A 706 -7.19 -20.59 33.27
CA HIS A 706 -7.11 -20.22 34.67
C HIS A 706 -8.51 -19.88 35.21
N SER A 707 -8.91 -20.56 36.29
CA SER A 707 -10.28 -20.57 36.80
C SER A 707 -10.93 -19.20 37.08
N LYS A 708 -10.12 -18.16 37.35
CA LYS A 708 -10.55 -16.81 37.76
C LYS A 708 -10.47 -15.73 36.66
N VAL A 709 -9.89 -16.03 35.51
CA VAL A 709 -9.58 -15.00 34.50
C VAL A 709 -10.70 -14.87 33.49
N SER A 710 -11.16 -13.63 33.29
CA SER A 710 -11.94 -13.21 32.13
C SER A 710 -11.03 -12.60 31.07
N VAL A 711 -11.24 -12.99 29.81
CA VAL A 711 -10.38 -12.61 28.68
C VAL A 711 -11.21 -11.83 27.66
N HIS A 712 -10.81 -10.60 27.37
CA HIS A 712 -11.34 -9.83 26.26
C HIS A 712 -10.38 -9.94 25.07
N VAL A 713 -10.79 -10.64 24.03
CA VAL A 713 -10.01 -10.81 22.79
C VAL A 713 -10.50 -9.81 21.75
N VAL A 714 -9.59 -9.06 21.16
CA VAL A 714 -9.90 -8.16 20.05
C VAL A 714 -9.22 -8.65 18.79
N GLU A 715 -10.02 -9.02 17.79
CA GLU A 715 -9.58 -9.55 16.51
C GLU A 715 -9.94 -8.58 15.38
N LEU A 716 -8.99 -8.30 14.50
CA LEU A 716 -9.19 -7.36 13.41
C LEU A 716 -10.09 -7.93 12.31
N SER A 717 -9.89 -9.20 11.97
CA SER A 717 -10.50 -9.87 10.82
C SER A 717 -11.60 -10.85 11.25
N PRO A 718 -12.85 -10.68 10.79
CA PRO A 718 -13.91 -11.64 11.10
C PRO A 718 -13.60 -13.04 10.56
N SER A 719 -12.85 -13.14 9.45
CA SER A 719 -12.47 -14.42 8.87
C SER A 719 -11.47 -15.23 9.73
N VAL A 720 -10.79 -14.60 10.70
CA VAL A 720 -9.97 -15.32 11.68
C VAL A 720 -10.86 -15.98 12.74
N LEU A 721 -11.98 -15.36 13.11
CA LEU A 721 -12.96 -16.00 13.99
C LEU A 721 -13.66 -17.18 13.29
N GLU A 722 -13.93 -17.08 11.99
CA GLU A 722 -14.53 -18.17 11.18
C GLU A 722 -13.70 -19.45 11.18
N ILE A 723 -12.36 -19.36 11.32
CA ILE A 723 -11.47 -20.53 11.33
C ILE A 723 -11.24 -21.13 12.73
N ALA A 724 -11.64 -20.43 13.80
CA ALA A 724 -11.43 -20.91 15.17
C ALA A 724 -12.01 -22.33 15.42
N PRO A 725 -13.17 -22.74 14.85
CA PRO A 725 -13.67 -24.10 14.94
C PRO A 725 -12.75 -25.19 14.37
N ILE A 726 -11.90 -24.86 13.39
CA ILE A 726 -10.94 -25.81 12.81
C ILE A 726 -9.85 -26.17 13.84
N PHE A 727 -9.56 -25.26 14.77
CA PHE A 727 -8.57 -25.42 15.85
C PHE A 727 -9.21 -25.84 17.18
N VAL A 728 -10.44 -26.37 17.17
CA VAL A 728 -11.21 -26.68 18.40
C VAL A 728 -10.46 -27.56 19.41
N ASN A 729 -9.67 -28.53 18.93
CA ASN A 729 -8.87 -29.42 19.78
C ASN A 729 -7.72 -28.72 20.51
N PHE A 730 -7.42 -27.46 20.17
CA PHE A 730 -6.32 -26.69 20.72
C PHE A 730 -6.77 -25.46 21.49
N ASN A 731 -7.88 -24.84 21.08
CA ASN A 731 -8.42 -23.65 21.72
C ASN A 731 -9.59 -23.95 22.68
N GLY A 732 -10.13 -25.17 22.72
CA GLY A 732 -11.16 -25.53 23.69
C GLY A 732 -12.48 -24.76 23.54
N LYS A 733 -12.85 -24.37 22.31
CA LYS A 733 -14.08 -23.62 21.99
C LYS A 733 -14.19 -22.27 22.70
N ILE A 734 -13.13 -21.47 22.65
CA ILE A 734 -13.09 -20.15 23.30
C ILE A 734 -14.27 -19.21 22.96
N TRP A 735 -14.92 -19.34 21.81
CA TRP A 735 -16.10 -18.52 21.45
C TRP A 735 -17.36 -18.88 22.25
N GLU A 736 -17.43 -20.07 22.85
CA GLU A 736 -18.50 -20.51 23.75
C GLU A 736 -18.12 -20.33 25.24
N HIS A 737 -16.87 -19.96 25.53
CA HIS A 737 -16.39 -19.91 26.90
C HIS A 737 -17.00 -18.71 27.66
N PRO A 738 -17.64 -18.92 28.83
CA PRO A 738 -18.45 -17.88 29.49
C PRO A 738 -17.64 -16.67 29.98
N ARG A 739 -16.32 -16.83 30.14
CA ARG A 739 -15.40 -15.76 30.53
C ARG A 739 -14.58 -15.18 29.36
N VAL A 740 -14.85 -15.59 28.13
CA VAL A 740 -14.15 -15.06 26.95
C VAL A 740 -15.12 -14.19 26.16
N HIS A 741 -14.73 -12.95 25.92
CA HIS A 741 -15.47 -12.02 25.08
C HIS A 741 -14.63 -11.67 23.86
N ILE A 742 -15.12 -11.98 22.66
CA ILE A 742 -14.43 -11.69 21.41
C ILE A 742 -15.09 -10.49 20.75
N THR A 743 -14.31 -9.48 20.38
CA THR A 743 -14.76 -8.29 19.65
C THR A 743 -14.04 -8.20 18.33
N ILE A 744 -14.79 -8.03 17.23
CA ILE A 744 -14.20 -7.78 15.90
C ILE A 744 -13.99 -6.27 15.73
N ALA A 745 -12.76 -5.80 15.95
CA ALA A 745 -12.40 -4.39 15.90
C ALA A 745 -10.87 -4.20 15.78
N ASP A 746 -10.43 -2.97 15.53
CA ASP A 746 -9.02 -2.61 15.74
C ASP A 746 -8.76 -2.52 17.26
N ALA A 747 -7.73 -3.20 17.76
CA ALA A 747 -7.41 -3.20 19.18
C ALA A 747 -7.06 -1.81 19.73
N ARG A 748 -6.51 -0.90 18.92
CA ARG A 748 -6.24 0.49 19.32
C ARG A 748 -7.53 1.25 19.59
N GLU A 749 -8.59 0.96 18.83
CA GLU A 749 -9.91 1.55 19.06
C GLU A 749 -10.49 1.10 20.39
N VAL A 750 -10.49 -0.22 20.64
CA VAL A 750 -10.99 -0.77 21.90
C VAL A 750 -10.16 -0.27 23.09
N LEU A 751 -8.83 -0.25 22.98
CA LEU A 751 -7.95 0.25 24.04
C LEU A 751 -8.25 1.72 24.37
N ARG A 752 -8.67 2.56 23.42
CA ARG A 752 -9.02 3.96 23.70
C ARG A 752 -10.27 4.10 24.56
N THR A 753 -11.27 3.23 24.36
CA THR A 753 -12.55 3.30 25.06
C THR A 753 -12.54 2.54 26.39
N LEU A 754 -11.61 1.62 26.59
CA LEU A 754 -11.43 0.95 27.89
C LEU A 754 -11.03 1.94 28.99
N PRO A 755 -11.54 1.82 30.22
CA PRO A 755 -11.09 2.66 31.33
C PRO A 755 -9.62 2.40 31.70
N ASP A 756 -8.96 3.43 32.23
CA ASP A 756 -7.57 3.31 32.71
C ASP A 756 -7.51 2.43 33.96
N GLY A 757 -6.40 1.69 34.13
CA GLY A 757 -6.14 0.90 35.33
C GLY A 757 -7.04 -0.32 35.53
N GLU A 758 -7.65 -0.89 34.49
CA GLU A 758 -8.56 -2.04 34.64
C GLU A 758 -7.93 -3.41 34.41
N LEU A 759 -6.87 -3.50 33.61
CA LEU A 759 -6.36 -4.76 33.10
C LEU A 759 -5.23 -5.30 33.98
N ASP A 760 -5.28 -6.58 34.34
CA ASP A 760 -4.18 -7.26 35.02
C ASP A 760 -3.10 -7.71 34.02
N ILE A 761 -3.54 -8.21 32.86
CA ILE A 761 -2.69 -8.78 31.82
C ILE A 761 -3.13 -8.24 30.46
N VAL A 762 -2.18 -7.75 29.66
CA VAL A 762 -2.36 -7.52 28.22
C VAL A 762 -1.42 -8.46 27.48
N VAL A 763 -1.93 -9.30 26.59
CA VAL A 763 -1.12 -10.10 25.67
C VAL A 763 -1.26 -9.52 24.28
N SER A 764 -0.16 -9.11 23.66
CA SER A 764 -0.14 -8.61 22.29
C SER A 764 0.57 -9.59 21.38
N GLU A 765 -0.20 -10.28 20.52
CA GLU A 765 0.28 -11.27 19.57
C GLU A 765 -0.16 -10.90 18.14
N PRO A 766 0.34 -9.78 17.59
CA PRO A 766 0.06 -9.42 16.21
C PRO A 766 0.90 -10.25 15.24
N SER A 767 0.73 -10.01 13.93
CA SER A 767 1.60 -10.57 12.90
C SER A 767 3.01 -9.94 12.94
N ASN A 768 3.80 -10.18 11.90
CA ASN A 768 5.20 -9.77 11.84
C ASN A 768 5.35 -8.25 11.61
N PRO A 769 6.32 -7.55 12.23
CA PRO A 769 6.46 -6.08 12.10
C PRO A 769 6.71 -5.56 10.67
N TRP A 770 7.15 -6.41 9.75
CA TRP A 770 7.31 -6.05 8.33
C TRP A 770 5.98 -6.00 7.57
N VAL A 771 4.89 -6.50 8.15
CA VAL A 771 3.54 -6.42 7.60
C VAL A 771 2.98 -5.02 7.85
N VAL A 772 2.40 -4.41 6.81
CA VAL A 772 1.81 -3.06 6.87
C VAL A 772 0.84 -2.93 8.06
N GLY A 773 1.00 -1.84 8.81
CA GLY A 773 0.16 -1.49 9.96
C GLY A 773 0.49 -2.22 11.27
N VAL A 774 1.33 -3.26 11.25
CA VAL A 774 1.68 -4.02 12.47
C VAL A 774 2.79 -3.33 13.28
N ALA A 775 3.72 -2.66 12.59
CA ALA A 775 4.81 -1.91 13.21
C ALA A 775 4.32 -0.87 14.25
N ASP A 776 3.13 -0.30 14.04
CA ASP A 776 2.51 0.68 14.94
C ASP A 776 2.35 0.15 16.38
N LEU A 777 2.19 -1.18 16.54
CA LEU A 777 2.02 -1.80 17.87
C LEU A 777 3.32 -1.84 18.69
N PHE A 778 4.47 -1.56 18.07
CA PHE A 778 5.81 -1.57 18.69
C PHE A 778 6.39 -0.17 18.94
N THR A 779 5.52 0.84 18.98
CA THR A 779 5.87 2.26 19.20
C THR A 779 5.71 2.66 20.66
N ALA A 780 6.35 3.77 21.04
CA ALA A 780 6.18 4.37 22.36
C ALA A 780 4.71 4.76 22.61
N ASP A 781 4.02 5.30 21.60
CA ASP A 781 2.61 5.69 21.69
C ASP A 781 1.71 4.49 22.01
N SER A 782 1.91 3.36 21.32
CA SER A 782 1.20 2.11 21.56
C SER A 782 1.49 1.56 22.97
N PHE A 783 2.76 1.47 23.35
CA PHE A 783 3.15 0.99 24.68
C PHE A 783 2.61 1.87 25.81
N GLN A 784 2.61 3.20 25.64
CA GLN A 784 2.04 4.13 26.61
C GLN A 784 0.52 3.94 26.72
N ARG A 785 -0.16 3.74 25.59
CA ARG A 785 -1.61 3.46 25.58
C ARG A 785 -1.93 2.20 26.37
N ILE A 786 -1.17 1.13 26.19
CA ILE A 786 -1.31 -0.12 26.94
C ILE A 786 -0.99 0.10 28.43
N SER A 787 0.12 0.78 28.73
CA SER A 787 0.58 1.07 30.09
C SER A 787 -0.49 1.76 30.94
N ARG A 788 -1.27 2.70 30.36
CA ARG A 788 -2.39 3.38 31.05
C ARG A 788 -3.57 2.45 31.37
N LYS A 789 -3.82 1.41 30.56
CA LYS A 789 -4.93 0.47 30.78
C LYS A 789 -4.61 -0.62 31.79
N LEU A 790 -3.32 -0.84 32.06
CA LEU A 790 -2.87 -1.78 33.08
C LEU A 790 -3.08 -1.21 34.49
N LYS A 791 -3.48 -2.07 35.43
CA LYS A 791 -3.42 -1.78 36.87
C LYS A 791 -1.98 -1.41 37.29
N PRO A 792 -1.76 -0.81 38.47
CA PRO A 792 -0.41 -0.47 38.94
C PRO A 792 0.58 -1.65 38.91
N ASN A 793 0.10 -2.86 39.19
CA ASN A 793 0.87 -4.08 39.08
C ASN A 793 0.63 -4.86 37.78
N GLY A 794 -0.14 -4.37 36.81
CA GLY A 794 -0.45 -5.11 35.58
C GLY A 794 0.79 -5.38 34.71
N VAL A 795 0.68 -6.35 33.80
CA VAL A 795 1.77 -6.76 32.90
C VAL A 795 1.34 -6.75 31.44
N LEU A 796 2.25 -6.31 30.56
CA LEU A 796 2.20 -6.52 29.12
C LEU A 796 3.08 -7.73 28.77
N VAL A 797 2.54 -8.67 27.99
CA VAL A 797 3.28 -9.73 27.30
C VAL A 797 3.25 -9.44 25.81
N GLN A 798 4.32 -8.88 25.27
CA GLN A 798 4.44 -8.55 23.84
C GLN A 798 5.19 -9.66 23.10
N TRP A 799 4.54 -10.31 22.14
CA TRP A 799 5.22 -11.20 21.22
C TRP A 799 6.11 -10.42 20.24
N LEU A 800 7.28 -10.96 19.93
CA LEU A 800 8.19 -10.45 18.91
C LEU A 800 9.02 -11.57 18.30
N GLN A 801 9.01 -11.69 16.97
CA GLN A 801 9.97 -12.54 16.25
C GLN A 801 11.39 -11.97 16.35
N HIS A 802 12.41 -12.82 16.45
CA HIS A 802 13.81 -12.39 16.27
C HIS A 802 14.39 -12.76 14.89
N TYR A 803 13.67 -13.55 14.11
CA TYR A 803 13.98 -13.82 12.71
C TYR A 803 13.44 -12.72 11.79
N GLU A 804 14.07 -12.51 10.63
CA GLU A 804 13.65 -11.51 9.64
C GLU A 804 13.73 -10.05 10.13
N LEU A 805 14.45 -9.80 11.23
CA LEU A 805 14.72 -8.48 11.79
C LEU A 805 16.22 -8.34 12.07
N SER A 806 16.76 -7.14 11.84
CA SER A 806 18.13 -6.80 12.19
C SER A 806 18.30 -6.58 13.70
N GLU A 807 19.54 -6.67 14.18
CA GLU A 807 19.85 -6.33 15.58
C GLU A 807 19.48 -4.87 15.91
N HIS A 808 19.59 -3.98 14.93
CA HIS A 808 19.24 -2.56 15.09
C HIS A 808 17.74 -2.38 15.36
N VAL A 809 16.86 -3.00 14.55
CA VAL A 809 15.41 -2.91 14.73
C VAL A 809 14.99 -3.57 16.05
N LEU A 810 15.54 -4.73 16.40
CA LEU A 810 15.24 -5.37 17.69
C LEU A 810 15.66 -4.50 18.88
N ARG A 811 16.88 -3.95 18.86
CA ARG A 811 17.35 -3.03 19.90
C ARG A 811 16.43 -1.82 20.02
N ALA A 812 15.98 -1.25 18.89
CA ALA A 812 15.06 -0.13 18.89
C ALA A 812 13.71 -0.47 19.56
N ILE A 813 13.15 -1.65 19.28
CA ILE A 813 11.91 -2.12 19.92
C ILE A 813 12.13 -2.33 21.43
N PHE A 814 13.21 -3.00 21.84
CA PHE A 814 13.51 -3.21 23.26
C PHE A 814 13.68 -1.90 24.02
N CYS A 815 14.42 -0.95 23.45
CA CYS A 815 14.68 0.32 24.10
C CYS A 815 13.46 1.24 24.11
N THR A 816 12.59 1.15 23.10
CA THR A 816 11.29 1.85 23.11
C THR A 816 10.37 1.30 24.21
N LEU A 817 10.32 -0.01 24.38
CA LEU A 817 9.54 -0.66 25.44
C LEU A 817 10.08 -0.30 26.83
N HIS A 818 11.40 -0.42 27.04
CA HIS A 818 12.07 -0.05 28.30
C HIS A 818 12.02 1.46 28.58
N GLY A 819 11.90 2.31 27.56
CA GLY A 819 11.65 3.74 27.74
C GLY A 819 10.23 4.05 28.26
N THR A 820 9.31 3.10 28.15
CA THR A 820 7.90 3.26 28.55
C THR A 820 7.55 2.52 29.85
N PHE A 821 8.15 1.35 30.08
CA PHE A 821 7.94 0.53 31.27
C PHE A 821 9.20 0.50 32.14
N THR A 822 9.00 0.55 33.46
CA THR A 822 10.12 0.60 34.42
C THR A 822 10.89 -0.71 34.52
N HIS A 823 10.22 -1.85 34.30
CA HIS A 823 10.78 -3.18 34.40
C HIS A 823 10.43 -4.01 33.16
N VAL A 824 11.45 -4.62 32.53
CA VAL A 824 11.27 -5.49 31.37
C VAL A 824 12.08 -6.79 31.52
N LYS A 825 11.49 -7.93 31.16
CA LYS A 825 12.14 -9.24 31.05
C LYS A 825 11.95 -9.81 29.65
N VAL A 826 12.95 -10.52 29.13
CA VAL A 826 12.90 -11.14 27.79
C VAL A 826 12.93 -12.66 27.94
N TYR A 827 11.91 -13.33 27.43
CA TYR A 827 11.81 -14.78 27.36
C TYR A 827 11.94 -15.26 25.92
N ARG A 828 12.61 -16.40 25.73
CA ARG A 828 12.58 -17.17 24.49
C ARG A 828 11.57 -18.30 24.65
N MET A 829 10.64 -18.38 23.70
CA MET A 829 9.54 -19.36 23.73
C MET A 829 9.85 -20.56 22.84
N SER A 830 10.27 -20.28 21.62
CA SER A 830 10.56 -21.25 20.57
C SER A 830 11.84 -20.85 19.82
N SER A 831 12.25 -21.65 18.84
CA SER A 831 13.34 -21.31 17.91
C SER A 831 12.92 -20.17 16.96
N GLY A 832 12.75 -18.95 17.45
CA GLY A 832 12.27 -17.87 16.61
C GLY A 832 11.57 -16.75 17.36
N ASP A 833 10.91 -17.09 18.46
CA ASP A 833 9.95 -16.20 19.10
C ASP A 833 10.42 -15.75 20.48
N LEU A 834 10.29 -14.46 20.72
CA LEU A 834 10.53 -13.81 22.00
C LEU A 834 9.19 -13.34 22.60
N ALA A 835 9.13 -13.36 23.92
CA ALA A 835 8.11 -12.66 24.69
C ALA A 835 8.77 -11.59 25.56
N LEU A 836 8.34 -10.35 25.38
CA LEU A 836 8.78 -9.20 26.18
C LEU A 836 7.74 -8.95 27.25
N LEU A 837 8.10 -9.25 28.48
CA LEU A 837 7.26 -9.02 29.65
C LEU A 837 7.61 -7.65 30.24
N ALA A 838 6.64 -6.75 30.36
CA ALA A 838 6.85 -5.40 30.82
C ALA A 838 5.85 -4.97 31.90
N SER A 839 6.29 -4.20 32.90
CA SER A 839 5.46 -3.63 33.95
C SER A 839 6.08 -2.37 34.56
N ASN A 840 5.27 -1.53 35.19
CA ASN A 840 5.74 -0.42 36.03
C ASN A 840 5.95 -0.82 37.49
N ALA A 841 5.44 -1.99 37.90
CA ALA A 841 5.76 -2.62 39.18
C ALA A 841 6.87 -3.65 39.00
N SER A 842 7.49 -4.07 40.12
CA SER A 842 8.49 -5.14 40.08
C SER A 842 7.94 -6.39 39.37
N LEU A 843 8.81 -6.99 38.55
CA LEU A 843 8.58 -8.27 37.89
C LEU A 843 9.17 -9.43 38.69
N ASP A 844 9.62 -9.22 39.93
CA ASP A 844 10.10 -10.30 40.79
C ASP A 844 8.99 -11.32 41.03
N LEU A 845 9.28 -12.58 40.67
CA LEU A 845 8.38 -13.70 40.92
C LEU A 845 8.31 -14.06 42.40
N ASP A 846 7.08 -14.24 42.89
CA ASP A 846 6.77 -15.14 43.99
C ASP A 846 6.69 -16.56 43.41
N PHE A 847 7.71 -17.36 43.66
CA PHE A 847 7.84 -18.68 43.04
C PHE A 847 6.76 -19.66 43.52
N ALA A 848 6.27 -19.53 44.74
CA ALA A 848 5.21 -20.40 45.26
C ALA A 848 3.88 -20.08 44.57
N ALA A 849 3.53 -18.79 44.47
CA ALA A 849 2.32 -18.36 43.78
C ALA A 849 2.39 -18.66 42.27
N ALA A 850 3.55 -18.46 41.64
CA ALA A 850 3.80 -18.79 40.24
C ALA A 850 3.65 -20.30 39.95
N ALA A 851 4.20 -21.15 40.82
CA ALA A 851 4.04 -22.60 40.71
C ALA A 851 2.58 -23.02 40.90
N GLN A 852 1.85 -22.39 41.82
CA GLN A 852 0.42 -22.62 42.00
C GLN A 852 -0.41 -22.22 40.77
N ALA A 853 -0.08 -21.10 40.11
CA ALA A 853 -0.77 -20.67 38.88
C ALA A 853 -0.62 -21.71 37.75
N LEU A 854 0.57 -22.31 37.60
CA LEU A 854 0.83 -23.38 36.63
C LEU A 854 0.16 -24.72 37.01
N ALA A 855 -0.14 -24.90 38.30
CA ALA A 855 -0.80 -26.08 38.84
C ALA A 855 -2.34 -25.93 38.92
N ASP A 856 -2.92 -24.78 38.49
CA ASP A 856 -4.37 -24.62 38.42
C ASP A 856 -4.97 -25.76 37.57
N PRO A 857 -6.04 -26.44 38.03
CA PRO A 857 -6.58 -27.61 37.35
C PRO A 857 -6.96 -27.35 35.89
N GLY A 858 -7.43 -26.14 35.56
CA GLY A 858 -7.78 -25.77 34.19
C GLY A 858 -6.55 -25.58 33.30
N VAL A 859 -5.47 -24.99 33.84
CA VAL A 859 -4.17 -24.86 33.14
C VAL A 859 -3.57 -26.24 32.88
N VAL A 860 -3.60 -27.13 33.88
CA VAL A 860 -3.11 -28.51 33.75
C VAL A 860 -3.94 -29.29 32.74
N ALA A 861 -5.27 -29.15 32.78
CA ALA A 861 -6.17 -29.81 31.82
C ALA A 861 -5.94 -29.32 30.39
N HIS A 862 -5.78 -28.00 30.18
CA HIS A 862 -5.49 -27.43 28.86
C HIS A 862 -4.14 -27.91 28.32
N ARG A 863 -3.09 -27.92 29.14
CA ARG A 863 -1.79 -28.48 28.76
C ARG A 863 -1.88 -29.96 28.41
N THR A 864 -2.63 -30.74 29.18
CA THR A 864 -2.84 -32.17 28.96
C THR A 864 -3.61 -32.44 27.66
N LEU A 865 -4.63 -31.62 27.36
CA LEU A 865 -5.38 -31.68 26.09
C LEU A 865 -4.47 -31.53 24.88
N LEU A 866 -3.46 -30.66 24.97
CA LEU A 866 -2.52 -30.41 23.89
C LEU A 866 -1.50 -31.54 23.70
N ALA A 867 -1.37 -32.46 24.68
CA ALA A 867 -0.57 -33.69 24.65
C ALA A 867 0.83 -33.53 24.01
N ARG A 868 1.54 -32.44 24.35
CA ARG A 868 2.88 -32.14 23.82
C ARG A 868 3.93 -32.13 24.91
N ALA A 869 4.95 -32.97 24.74
CA ALA A 869 6.08 -33.12 25.65
C ALA A 869 6.87 -31.81 25.87
N ASP A 870 6.84 -30.89 24.89
CA ASP A 870 7.66 -29.68 24.91
C ASP A 870 7.02 -28.46 25.62
N LEU A 871 5.75 -28.56 26.05
CA LEU A 871 5.10 -27.46 26.78
C LEU A 871 5.63 -27.39 28.22
N PRO A 872 6.09 -26.22 28.70
CA PRO A 872 6.56 -26.08 30.08
C PRO A 872 5.52 -26.55 31.10
N ALA A 873 5.86 -27.66 31.77
CA ALA A 873 5.06 -28.32 32.78
C ALA A 873 5.36 -27.81 34.20
N SER A 874 6.55 -27.24 34.41
CA SER A 874 7.01 -26.72 35.69
C SER A 874 7.46 -25.25 35.59
N LEU A 875 7.50 -24.57 36.73
CA LEU A 875 8.01 -23.20 36.81
C LEU A 875 9.46 -23.12 36.32
N VAL A 876 10.29 -24.10 36.66
CA VAL A 876 11.70 -24.15 36.23
C VAL A 876 11.83 -24.10 34.70
N GLN A 877 10.98 -24.83 33.97
CA GLN A 877 11.01 -24.81 32.51
C GLN A 877 10.63 -23.43 31.94
N VAL A 878 9.70 -22.71 32.58
CA VAL A 878 9.40 -21.31 32.24
C VAL A 878 10.60 -20.40 32.51
N LEU A 879 11.28 -20.56 33.65
CA LEU A 879 12.44 -19.76 34.03
C LEU A 879 13.65 -19.98 33.12
N VAL A 880 13.83 -21.19 32.58
CA VAL A 880 14.85 -21.50 31.57
C VAL A 880 14.57 -20.78 30.25
N GLY A 881 13.34 -20.31 30.00
CA GLY A 881 13.07 -19.44 28.86
C GLY A 881 13.67 -18.03 29.00
N GLN A 882 13.97 -17.56 30.22
CA GLN A 882 14.39 -16.17 30.44
C GLN A 882 15.82 -15.93 29.93
N LEU A 883 15.97 -15.03 28.95
CA LEU A 883 17.27 -14.62 28.42
C LEU A 883 17.93 -13.55 29.28
N CYS A 884 17.18 -12.51 29.64
CA CYS A 884 17.67 -11.40 30.45
C CYS A 884 16.54 -10.70 31.22
N GLY A 885 16.94 -9.84 32.16
CA GLY A 885 16.05 -8.96 32.91
C GLY A 885 16.31 -7.48 32.64
N ASP A 886 15.82 -6.66 33.57
CA ASP A 886 15.79 -5.21 33.44
C ASP A 886 17.20 -4.60 33.38
N LYS A 887 18.13 -5.12 34.17
CA LYS A 887 19.47 -4.52 34.30
C LYS A 887 20.22 -4.60 32.98
N THR A 888 20.06 -5.71 32.25
CA THR A 888 20.69 -5.94 30.96
C THR A 888 20.12 -5.01 29.90
N LEU A 889 18.80 -4.87 29.83
CA LEU A 889 18.15 -3.94 28.89
C LEU A 889 18.50 -2.48 29.19
N ARG A 890 18.54 -2.09 30.47
CA ARG A 890 18.98 -0.74 30.88
C ARG A 890 20.39 -0.42 30.42
N ARG A 891 21.32 -1.39 30.46
CA ARG A 891 22.69 -1.23 29.91
C ARG A 891 22.67 -1.12 28.38
N MET A 892 21.90 -1.98 27.71
CA MET A 892 21.76 -1.96 26.24
C MET A 892 21.19 -0.63 25.71
N CYS A 893 20.28 -0.04 26.46
CA CYS A 893 19.52 1.14 26.05
C CYS A 893 20.09 2.47 26.55
N ARG A 894 21.24 2.46 27.23
CA ARG A 894 21.88 3.68 27.77
C ARG A 894 22.16 4.74 26.71
N ASP A 895 22.62 4.30 25.54
CA ASP A 895 23.02 5.18 24.42
C ASP A 895 21.95 5.21 23.31
N PHE A 896 20.68 4.98 23.66
CA PHE A 896 19.58 4.94 22.70
C PHE A 896 18.73 6.21 22.80
N ASP A 897 18.87 7.10 21.82
CA ASP A 897 18.34 8.47 21.91
C ASP A 897 16.94 8.67 21.31
N GLN A 898 16.45 7.76 20.46
CA GLN A 898 15.19 7.98 19.71
C GLN A 898 14.22 6.79 19.81
N PRO A 899 13.11 6.91 20.57
CA PRO A 899 12.08 5.89 20.58
C PRO A 899 11.40 5.77 19.19
N LEU A 900 10.81 4.61 18.95
CA LEU A 900 9.94 4.40 17.80
C LEU A 900 8.61 5.12 18.03
N LEU A 901 8.15 5.90 17.04
CA LEU A 901 6.95 6.74 17.14
C LEU A 901 5.97 6.41 16.01
N GLU A 902 4.66 6.52 16.26
CA GLU A 902 3.61 6.28 15.24
C GLU A 902 3.71 7.28 14.07
N LEU A 903 4.04 8.54 14.35
CA LEU A 903 4.17 9.59 13.33
C LEU A 903 5.47 9.50 12.52
N HIS A 904 6.41 8.65 12.94
CA HIS A 904 7.69 8.38 12.27
C HIS A 904 7.90 6.87 12.13
N PRO A 905 7.17 6.19 11.21
CA PRO A 905 7.02 4.74 11.16
C PRO A 905 8.27 4.01 10.62
N LYS A 906 9.45 4.22 11.21
CA LYS A 906 10.74 3.67 10.74
C LYS A 906 10.74 2.15 10.61
N VAL A 907 10.13 1.43 11.56
CA VAL A 907 10.08 -0.05 11.52
C VAL A 907 9.30 -0.56 10.32
N GLU A 908 8.22 0.13 9.91
CA GLU A 908 7.42 -0.26 8.74
C GLU A 908 8.25 -0.26 7.45
N TYR A 909 9.29 0.57 7.39
CA TYR A 909 10.21 0.69 6.24
C TYR A 909 11.46 -0.17 6.36
N LEU A 910 12.04 -0.31 7.56
CA LEU A 910 13.26 -1.10 7.79
C LEU A 910 12.98 -2.61 7.83
N ALA A 911 11.89 -3.04 8.48
CA ALA A 911 11.60 -4.46 8.66
C ALA A 911 11.39 -5.23 7.33
N PRO A 912 10.79 -4.66 6.27
CA PRO A 912 10.74 -5.34 4.95
C PRO A 912 12.12 -5.51 4.29
N ARG A 913 13.07 -4.60 4.54
CA ARG A 913 14.46 -4.71 4.03
C ARG A 913 15.19 -5.83 4.74
N ASP A 914 15.07 -5.87 6.06
CA ASP A 914 15.58 -6.94 6.93
C ASP A 914 15.00 -8.31 6.55
N PHE A 915 13.67 -8.33 6.33
CA PHE A 915 12.96 -9.49 5.82
C PHE A 915 13.56 -9.99 4.51
N PHE A 916 13.83 -9.11 3.54
CA PHE A 916 14.45 -9.52 2.28
C PHE A 916 15.84 -10.12 2.47
N ALA A 917 16.68 -9.42 3.24
CA ALA A 917 18.07 -9.76 3.51
C ALA A 917 18.26 -11.02 4.38
N GLN A 918 17.17 -11.62 4.86
CA GLN A 918 17.20 -12.78 5.75
C GLN A 918 18.03 -12.50 7.01
N THR A 919 18.01 -11.26 7.50
CA THR A 919 18.69 -10.94 8.75
C THR A 919 18.07 -11.77 9.87
N SER A 920 18.92 -12.47 10.60
CA SER A 920 18.52 -13.15 11.82
C SER A 920 19.45 -12.68 12.91
N ALA A 921 18.89 -12.09 13.95
CA ALA A 921 19.64 -11.61 15.09
C ALA A 921 20.11 -12.76 16.01
N ARG A 922 20.50 -13.91 15.44
CA ARG A 922 21.01 -15.08 16.19
C ARG A 922 22.15 -14.68 17.12
N ASN A 923 22.99 -13.74 16.70
CA ASN A 923 24.08 -13.21 17.51
C ASN A 923 23.56 -12.37 18.68
N LEU A 924 22.54 -11.54 18.47
CA LEU A 924 21.94 -10.74 19.54
C LEU A 924 21.23 -11.60 20.59
N SER A 925 20.46 -12.62 20.21
CA SER A 925 19.77 -13.48 21.18
C SER A 925 20.76 -14.29 22.03
N GLY A 926 21.87 -14.75 21.43
CA GLY A 926 22.99 -15.35 22.17
C GLY A 926 23.69 -14.37 23.11
N ARG A 927 23.88 -13.10 22.69
CA ARG A 927 24.47 -12.02 23.51
C ARG A 927 23.53 -11.51 24.61
N LEU A 928 22.22 -11.59 24.38
CA LEU A 928 21.18 -11.27 25.36
C LEU A 928 21.04 -12.35 26.42
N ASP A 929 21.46 -13.58 26.13
CA ASP A 929 21.35 -14.67 27.09
C ASP A 929 22.40 -14.50 28.20
N THR A 930 22.00 -13.75 29.22
CA THR A 930 22.84 -13.39 30.36
C THR A 930 23.36 -14.59 31.14
N ARG A 931 22.72 -15.76 31.00
CA ARG A 931 23.18 -17.02 31.60
C ARG A 931 24.46 -17.57 30.96
N ARG A 932 24.83 -17.05 29.78
CA ARG A 932 26.09 -17.34 29.09
C ARG A 932 27.14 -16.24 29.30
N SER A 933 26.82 -15.24 30.11
CA SER A 933 27.71 -14.12 30.37
C SER A 933 28.73 -14.49 31.43
N ASP A 934 29.99 -14.10 31.22
CA ASP A 934 31.03 -14.19 32.24
C ASP A 934 30.84 -13.15 33.38
N ASP A 935 29.96 -12.16 33.18
CA ASP A 935 29.60 -11.16 34.21
C ASP A 935 28.57 -11.73 35.21
N PRO A 936 28.94 -11.96 36.49
CA PRO A 936 28.03 -12.50 37.51
C PRO A 936 26.81 -11.60 37.76
N LEU A 937 26.93 -10.28 37.54
CA LEU A 937 25.81 -9.35 37.69
C LEU A 937 24.79 -9.49 36.57
N ALA A 938 25.24 -9.88 35.38
CA ALA A 938 24.35 -10.20 34.26
C ALA A 938 23.64 -11.53 34.52
N VAL A 939 24.37 -12.56 34.97
CA VAL A 939 23.80 -13.87 35.31
C VAL A 939 22.70 -13.74 36.39
N ALA A 940 22.93 -12.91 37.41
CA ALA A 940 21.98 -12.62 38.48
C ALA A 940 20.74 -11.81 38.05
N ASP A 941 20.64 -11.40 36.78
CA ASP A 941 19.48 -10.68 36.21
C ASP A 941 18.33 -11.63 35.80
N THR A 942 18.48 -12.94 36.04
CA THR A 942 17.46 -13.95 35.75
C THR A 942 16.85 -14.55 37.02
N ASP A 943 15.55 -14.84 36.96
CA ASP A 943 14.81 -15.48 38.05
C ASP A 943 15.24 -16.92 38.30
N LEU A 944 15.79 -17.59 37.28
CA LEU A 944 16.31 -18.96 37.42
C LEU A 944 17.40 -19.01 38.49
N VAL A 945 18.33 -18.06 38.46
CA VAL A 945 19.41 -17.99 39.46
C VAL A 945 18.85 -17.74 40.85
N ARG A 946 17.90 -16.79 40.96
CA ARG A 946 17.22 -16.48 42.23
C ARG A 946 16.44 -17.69 42.77
N TYR A 947 15.78 -18.46 41.90
CA TYR A 947 15.08 -19.69 42.25
C TYR A 947 16.04 -20.75 42.79
N LEU A 948 17.15 -21.01 42.07
CA LEU A 948 18.15 -22.01 42.46
C LEU A 948 18.88 -21.67 43.77
N HIS A 949 18.95 -20.38 44.14
CA HIS A 949 19.44 -19.97 45.46
C HIS A 949 18.47 -20.29 46.60
N GLN A 950 17.16 -20.27 46.35
CA GLN A 950 16.12 -20.55 47.35
C GLN A 950 15.82 -22.06 47.46
N TRP A 951 15.89 -22.79 46.34
CA TRP A 951 15.73 -24.25 46.26
C TRP A 951 16.96 -24.86 45.57
N PRO A 952 17.98 -25.28 46.35
CA PRO A 952 19.20 -25.89 45.80
C PRO A 952 18.87 -27.14 44.97
N LEU A 953 19.66 -27.39 43.93
CA LEU A 953 19.51 -28.52 43.00
C LEU A 953 19.56 -29.87 43.71
N ASP A 954 18.40 -30.41 44.08
CA ASP A 954 18.24 -31.84 44.34
C ASP A 954 18.33 -32.64 43.03
N ASP A 955 18.42 -33.96 43.14
CA ASP A 955 18.59 -34.83 41.96
C ASP A 955 17.37 -34.75 41.02
N GLN A 956 16.17 -34.45 41.54
CA GLN A 956 14.95 -34.32 40.76
C GLN A 956 14.92 -33.03 39.91
N ILE A 957 15.28 -31.87 40.50
CA ILE A 957 15.37 -30.59 39.78
C ILE A 957 16.53 -30.63 38.78
N ARG A 958 17.64 -31.30 39.13
CA ARG A 958 18.78 -31.48 38.22
C ARG A 958 18.40 -32.32 37.00
N GLU A 959 17.66 -33.41 37.19
CA GLU A 959 17.14 -34.25 36.11
C GLU A 959 16.12 -33.49 35.24
N GLN A 960 15.22 -32.71 35.84
CA GLN A 960 14.25 -31.87 35.11
C GLN A 960 14.94 -30.80 34.25
N LEU A 961 15.95 -30.11 34.79
CA LEU A 961 16.77 -29.16 34.04
C LEU A 961 17.53 -29.84 32.92
N HIS A 962 18.17 -30.98 33.20
CA HIS A 962 18.97 -31.71 32.23
C HIS A 962 18.14 -32.21 31.04
N THR A 963 17.01 -32.87 31.30
CA THR A 963 16.10 -33.38 30.27
C THR A 963 15.56 -32.25 29.40
N TYR A 964 15.11 -31.16 30.03
CA TYR A 964 14.58 -30.00 29.29
C TYR A 964 15.66 -29.34 28.43
N LEU A 965 16.86 -29.08 28.97
CA LEU A 965 17.94 -28.40 28.22
C LEU A 965 18.42 -29.18 26.99
N ILE A 966 18.38 -30.51 27.06
CA ILE A 966 18.65 -31.41 25.92
C ILE A 966 17.53 -31.32 24.87
N GLU A 967 16.26 -31.37 25.31
CA GLU A 967 15.10 -31.32 24.42
C GLU A 967 14.95 -29.98 23.67
N VAL A 968 15.21 -28.84 24.32
CA VAL A 968 15.16 -27.50 23.68
C VAL A 968 16.46 -27.07 23.00
N ASN A 969 17.44 -27.98 22.84
CA ASN A 969 18.72 -27.73 22.17
C ASN A 969 19.39 -26.43 22.65
N HIS A 970 19.40 -26.23 23.97
CA HIS A 970 19.80 -24.98 24.61
C HIS A 970 21.22 -25.13 25.17
N PRO A 971 22.25 -24.47 24.62
CA PRO A 971 23.54 -24.37 25.28
C PRO A 971 23.33 -23.66 26.62
N PHE A 972 23.46 -24.40 27.71
CA PHE A 972 23.40 -23.93 29.08
C PHE A 972 24.82 -24.03 29.64
N ASP A 973 25.32 -22.94 30.20
CA ASP A 973 26.62 -23.00 30.86
C ASP A 973 26.49 -23.75 32.18
N THR A 974 27.19 -24.88 32.27
CA THR A 974 27.24 -25.73 33.46
C THR A 974 28.01 -25.06 34.61
N SER A 975 28.63 -23.91 34.37
CA SER A 975 29.20 -23.08 35.43
C SER A 975 28.15 -22.67 36.49
N LEU A 976 26.89 -22.48 36.10
CA LEU A 976 25.76 -22.17 37.00
C LEU A 976 25.36 -23.34 37.92
N THR A 977 25.51 -24.58 37.45
CA THR A 977 25.37 -25.77 38.31
C THR A 977 26.63 -26.02 39.14
N SER A 978 27.80 -25.56 38.67
CA SER A 978 29.06 -25.63 39.42
C SER A 978 29.16 -24.59 40.53
N ALA A 979 28.55 -23.40 40.36
CA ALA A 979 28.58 -22.30 41.33
C ALA A 979 27.82 -22.60 42.63
N THR A 980 26.94 -23.61 42.62
CA THR A 980 26.25 -24.10 43.83
C THR A 980 26.91 -25.35 44.42
N SER A 981 27.93 -25.91 43.77
CA SER A 981 28.86 -26.83 44.44
C SER A 981 30.04 -26.01 44.94
N ALA A 982 30.13 -25.79 46.25
CA ALA A 982 31.26 -25.09 46.87
C ALA A 982 32.62 -25.82 46.73
N ASP A 983 32.76 -26.74 45.77
CA ASP A 983 33.84 -27.74 45.76
C ASP A 983 34.36 -28.14 44.38
N GLY A 984 33.69 -27.81 43.25
CA GLY A 984 34.19 -28.14 41.91
C GLY A 984 34.50 -29.63 41.67
N LYS A 985 33.91 -30.53 42.46
CA LYS A 985 34.15 -31.98 42.41
C LYS A 985 33.05 -32.68 41.62
N LEU A 986 33.43 -33.69 40.83
CA LEU A 986 32.53 -34.63 40.15
C LEU A 986 31.39 -35.11 41.09
N PRO A 987 30.16 -35.35 40.57
CA PRO A 987 29.08 -35.97 41.35
C PRO A 987 29.59 -37.19 42.12
N LYS A 988 29.30 -37.31 43.42
CA LYS A 988 29.86 -38.35 44.30
C LYS A 988 29.67 -39.77 43.75
N THR A 989 28.55 -40.02 43.08
CA THR A 989 28.21 -41.28 42.40
C THR A 989 29.12 -41.57 41.20
N LEU A 990 29.43 -40.56 40.39
CA LEU A 990 30.33 -40.69 39.25
C LEU A 990 31.80 -40.80 39.70
N ARG A 991 32.20 -40.03 40.72
CA ARG A 991 33.54 -40.15 41.33
C ARG A 991 33.76 -41.55 41.93
N ALA A 992 32.75 -42.11 42.61
CA ALA A 992 32.82 -43.48 43.13
C ALA A 992 32.93 -44.53 42.01
N LYS A 993 32.18 -44.38 40.90
CA LYS A 993 32.31 -45.24 39.71
C LYS A 993 33.68 -45.12 39.05
N LEU A 994 34.22 -43.91 38.92
CA LEU A 994 35.53 -43.65 38.31
C LEU A 994 36.69 -44.16 39.19
N GLN A 995 36.57 -44.10 40.52
CA GLN A 995 37.52 -44.68 41.47
C GLN A 995 37.49 -46.21 41.51
N GLN A 996 36.42 -46.83 41.01
CA GLN A 996 36.32 -48.29 40.83
C GLN A 996 36.93 -48.76 39.51
N LEU A 997 37.36 -47.85 38.63
CA LEU A 997 38.06 -48.22 37.41
C LEU A 997 39.49 -48.69 37.74
N PRO A 998 39.97 -49.78 37.13
CA PRO A 998 41.36 -50.18 37.28
C PRO A 998 42.29 -49.06 36.80
N GLU A 999 43.48 -48.92 37.40
CA GLU A 999 44.47 -47.95 36.91
C GLU A 999 44.75 -48.23 35.43
N LEU A 1000 44.75 -47.19 34.60
CA LEU A 1000 44.87 -47.28 33.14
C LEU A 1000 46.04 -48.19 32.67
N ALA A 1001 47.14 -48.18 33.42
CA ALA A 1001 48.32 -49.00 33.17
C ALA A 1001 48.12 -50.50 33.42
N SER A 1002 47.19 -50.86 34.32
CA SER A 1002 46.89 -52.24 34.75
C SER A 1002 45.64 -52.86 34.10
N ALA A 1003 44.83 -52.04 33.43
CA ALA A 1003 43.57 -52.47 32.83
C ALA A 1003 43.79 -53.34 31.58
N SER A 1004 43.11 -54.49 31.51
CA SER A 1004 43.06 -55.33 30.30
C SER A 1004 42.35 -54.62 29.14
N ILE A 1005 42.57 -55.06 27.90
CA ILE A 1005 41.94 -54.47 26.70
C ILE A 1005 40.42 -54.49 26.80
N ALA A 1006 39.82 -55.57 27.33
CA ALA A 1006 38.38 -55.66 27.55
C ALA A 1006 37.89 -54.65 28.61
N GLN A 1007 38.63 -54.47 29.70
CA GLN A 1007 38.30 -53.46 30.72
C GLN A 1007 38.44 -52.05 30.16
N LYS A 1008 39.45 -51.78 29.32
CA LYS A 1008 39.61 -50.50 28.63
C LYS A 1008 38.44 -50.23 27.68
N ALA A 1009 38.03 -51.21 26.88
CA ALA A 1009 36.89 -51.08 25.96
C ALA A 1009 35.57 -50.84 26.71
N ILE A 1010 35.31 -51.58 27.79
CA ILE A 1010 34.12 -51.39 28.62
C ILE A 1010 34.14 -50.01 29.29
N THR A 1011 35.29 -49.59 29.81
CA THR A 1011 35.46 -48.28 30.45
C THR A 1011 35.29 -47.14 29.44
N CYS A 1012 35.85 -47.28 28.24
CA CYS A 1012 35.66 -46.33 27.15
C CYS A 1012 34.21 -46.29 26.65
N ALA A 1013 33.50 -47.42 26.60
CA ALA A 1013 32.09 -47.46 26.28
C ALA A 1013 31.24 -46.81 27.39
N LEU A 1014 31.60 -47.00 28.67
CA LEU A 1014 30.93 -46.39 29.81
C LEU A 1014 31.16 -44.88 29.84
N LEU A 1015 32.38 -44.41 29.58
CA LEU A 1015 32.73 -43.00 29.44
C LEU A 1015 32.08 -42.38 28.20
N ARG A 1016 32.03 -43.06 27.04
CA ARG A 1016 31.27 -42.59 25.88
C ARG A 1016 29.76 -42.56 26.12
N LYS A 1017 29.23 -43.32 27.09
CA LYS A 1017 27.80 -43.34 27.43
C LYS A 1017 27.42 -42.31 28.50
N GLU A 1018 28.26 -42.13 29.53
CA GLU A 1018 27.98 -41.21 30.66
C GLU A 1018 28.73 -39.88 30.59
N ALA A 1019 29.83 -39.78 29.82
CA ALA A 1019 30.66 -38.58 29.64
C ALA A 1019 30.63 -38.01 28.20
N THR A 1020 29.76 -38.51 27.31
CA THR A 1020 29.48 -37.90 26.00
C THR A 1020 29.10 -36.42 26.13
N TRP A 1021 28.35 -36.08 27.19
CA TRP A 1021 28.01 -34.70 27.55
C TRP A 1021 29.21 -33.83 27.98
N LEU A 1022 30.28 -34.43 28.50
CA LEU A 1022 31.52 -33.73 28.90
C LEU A 1022 32.47 -33.49 27.72
N MET A 1023 32.33 -34.24 26.63
CA MET A 1023 33.32 -34.32 25.54
C MET A 1023 32.79 -33.83 24.18
N ASP A 1024 31.51 -34.03 23.86
CA ASP A 1024 30.95 -33.75 22.52
C ASP A 1024 30.15 -32.44 22.43
N SER A 1025 30.51 -31.41 23.20
CA SER A 1025 30.03 -30.05 22.91
C SER A 1025 30.95 -29.39 21.88
N PRO A 1026 30.52 -29.16 20.63
CA PRO A 1026 31.37 -28.56 19.60
C PRO A 1026 31.75 -27.09 19.85
N TYR A 1027 31.40 -26.50 21.01
CA TYR A 1027 31.59 -25.07 21.30
C TYR A 1027 32.07 -24.74 22.72
N THR A 1028 32.69 -25.67 23.45
CA THR A 1028 33.27 -25.35 24.77
C THR A 1028 34.65 -25.96 24.93
N VAL A 1029 35.62 -25.11 25.26
CA VAL A 1029 36.87 -25.51 25.91
C VAL A 1029 36.47 -26.22 27.21
N LEU A 1030 36.45 -27.56 27.16
CA LEU A 1030 36.57 -28.51 28.28
C LEU A 1030 36.05 -28.00 29.65
N GLY A 1031 34.83 -28.40 30.03
CA GLY A 1031 34.19 -28.04 31.30
C GLY A 1031 34.94 -28.53 32.56
N PRO A 1032 34.42 -28.29 33.80
CA PRO A 1032 35.14 -28.50 35.06
C PRO A 1032 35.75 -29.90 35.28
N ALA A 1033 35.16 -30.96 34.69
CA ALA A 1033 35.70 -32.32 34.81
C ALA A 1033 37.00 -32.56 34.02
N SER A 1034 37.36 -31.68 33.08
CA SER A 1034 38.65 -31.69 32.38
C SER A 1034 39.84 -31.33 33.28
N ARG A 1035 39.57 -30.81 34.49
CA ARG A 1035 40.58 -30.52 35.51
C ARG A 1035 40.87 -31.72 36.41
N ASP A 1036 40.13 -32.83 36.27
CA ASP A 1036 40.40 -34.07 37.01
C ASP A 1036 41.43 -34.93 36.22
N PRO A 1037 42.66 -35.14 36.75
CA PRO A 1037 43.71 -35.85 36.03
C PRO A 1037 43.34 -37.28 35.65
N LEU A 1038 42.48 -37.93 36.45
CA LEU A 1038 42.07 -39.32 36.25
C LEU A 1038 41.11 -39.45 35.06
N VAL A 1039 40.24 -38.45 34.86
CA VAL A 1039 39.32 -38.39 33.72
C VAL A 1039 40.10 -38.12 32.42
N MET A 1040 41.03 -37.17 32.43
CA MET A 1040 41.81 -36.83 31.23
C MET A 1040 42.72 -37.98 30.76
N ALA A 1041 43.31 -38.74 31.69
CA ALA A 1041 44.12 -39.90 31.35
C ALA A 1041 43.31 -40.99 30.63
N TRP A 1042 42.08 -41.24 31.08
CA TRP A 1042 41.18 -42.21 30.45
C TRP A 1042 40.63 -41.73 29.10
N VAL A 1043 40.31 -40.44 28.97
CA VAL A 1043 39.87 -39.82 27.72
C VAL A 1043 40.91 -39.97 26.62
N GLN A 1044 42.16 -39.60 26.89
CA GLN A 1044 43.26 -39.71 25.93
C GLN A 1044 43.51 -41.17 25.51
N ALA A 1045 43.34 -42.12 26.44
CA ALA A 1045 43.46 -43.54 26.13
C ALA A 1045 42.31 -44.09 25.26
N CYS A 1046 41.10 -43.57 25.42
CA CYS A 1046 39.94 -43.94 24.61
C CYS A 1046 39.95 -43.31 23.21
N GLU A 1047 40.65 -42.19 23.02
CA GLU A 1047 40.91 -41.57 21.72
C GLU A 1047 42.06 -42.23 20.98
N ALA A 1048 43.07 -42.73 21.69
CA ALA A 1048 44.23 -43.44 21.12
C ALA A 1048 43.97 -44.93 20.84
N ALA A 1049 42.86 -45.49 21.30
CA ALA A 1049 42.48 -46.88 21.04
C ALA A 1049 41.80 -47.00 19.65
N PRO A 1050 42.30 -47.89 18.76
CA PRO A 1050 41.76 -48.05 17.41
C PRO A 1050 40.34 -48.62 17.36
#